data_AF-A0A4P2QU25-F1
#
_entry.id   AF-A0A4P2QU25-F1
#
_cell.length_a   1.000
_cell.length_b   1.000
_cell.length_c   1.000
_cell.angle_alpha   90.00
_cell.angle_beta   90.00
_cell.angle_gamma   90.00
#
_symmetry.space_group_name_H-M   'P 1'
#
loop_
_entity.id
_entity.type
_entity.pdbx_description
1 polymer ?
#
loop_
_entity_poly.entity_id
_entity_poly.type
_entity_poly.pdbx_seq_one_letter_code
_entity_poly.pdbx_strand_id
1 'polypeptide(L)'
;MVPGPSCSSPMSRSRSHSPAATTRRWARRAALLALALPTVSCAAGDPMDGEPDGVAEAVGADAQALTFPLDPRKSLVVTDTDIVSAFTLQDVLQQLVDQADVPGLTPLQVFRQMFDTYRKADEGLALGPHCDDVVLSNPPPPTQGIFTESFDGSINGFPVICSRAVGQEADTDPFAGPPEESLYMATTLVNRFDLADPLGSDCGEHRVVFARRGGHAQLNGGMRSFIIFESRLPNPTPSLGREGCRPVVELWRGLSDPAKSVEERRAALLDFYFDGLPGFSPVIHIDRFSAGSGQIRVNDFLRPPPFSQDDWALREFKLSHDCTASACQLLVVPHHVDDNPSALLFDPASTDPRAASFRSWFVDDAVEALASSGDINRFDYPTLVPASFGAGEALLITEQNNYRNAVGSGPSAFRTAIQEKLTAAGSPLSPDQLLARAQSISCSGCHLVKSQGSGANSDVGLSSPIPDNTFLFTHTSEQTEEIPGEPGRTRFQISNLLADEFIPFREQVMNDFLFGNPVLGFERSGLWTSSQAPLSLVTGWVTEGIRSLRVGTPSAWNQITSAPFSTAGMTPVGNELRLDFFTSAIQPNPSWVGTVVALISIPSAGIHNQFVGSVGLTPLPRNAFSPIAFTLAAPTVAALNASPSDVSITLELAVNPGSGPYFLDNLRFTN
;
A
#
# COMPACT_ATOMS: atom_id res chain seq x y z
N MET A 1 -0.99 31.60 57.47
CA MET A 1 -1.77 32.37 58.47
C MET A 1 -3.10 32.74 57.85
N VAL A 2 -4.19 32.33 58.50
CA VAL A 2 -5.63 32.63 58.24
C VAL A 2 -5.89 34.08 58.71
N PRO A 3 -6.78 34.93 58.13
CA PRO A 3 -8.23 34.78 58.33
C PRO A 3 -9.24 35.30 57.28
N GLY A 4 -10.29 34.51 57.05
CA GLY A 4 -11.62 34.74 57.64
C GLY A 4 -12.67 35.61 56.90
N PRO A 5 -13.99 35.34 57.07
CA PRO A 5 -15.07 35.65 56.11
C PRO A 5 -16.14 36.62 56.68
N SER A 6 -17.19 36.98 55.90
CA SER A 6 -18.63 36.93 56.33
C SER A 6 -19.65 37.67 55.42
N CYS A 7 -20.81 37.01 55.22
CA CYS A 7 -22.22 37.52 55.31
C CYS A 7 -22.77 38.49 54.22
N SER A 8 -24.03 38.52 53.74
CA SER A 8 -25.31 37.82 54.01
C SER A 8 -26.35 38.13 52.91
N SER A 9 -27.37 37.26 52.77
CA SER A 9 -28.66 37.39 52.05
C SER A 9 -29.69 38.26 52.83
N PRO A 10 -30.89 38.70 52.32
CA PRO A 10 -32.02 37.80 51.98
C PRO A 10 -33.16 38.24 51.00
N MET A 11 -33.91 37.22 50.53
CA MET A 11 -35.38 37.05 50.32
C MET A 11 -36.27 38.11 49.60
N SER A 12 -37.06 37.67 48.58
CA SER A 12 -38.48 37.24 48.71
C SER A 12 -39.21 37.10 47.35
N ARG A 13 -40.31 36.34 47.34
CA ARG A 13 -41.06 35.75 46.21
C ARG A 13 -42.26 36.59 45.72
N SER A 14 -42.65 36.45 44.44
CA SER A 14 -43.86 35.73 43.96
C SER A 14 -44.65 36.36 42.78
N ARG A 15 -44.95 35.51 41.77
CA ARG A 15 -46.14 35.38 40.86
C ARG A 15 -46.69 36.66 40.17
N SER A 16 -46.98 36.73 38.87
CA SER A 16 -47.95 35.90 38.12
C SER A 16 -48.18 36.43 36.68
N HIS A 17 -48.78 35.58 35.81
CA HIS A 17 -49.50 35.85 34.54
C HIS A 17 -48.73 36.21 33.24
N SER A 18 -48.86 35.32 32.25
CA SER A 18 -48.74 35.60 30.80
C SER A 18 -50.11 36.00 30.22
N PRO A 19 -50.17 36.71 29.07
CA PRO A 19 -50.30 35.99 27.80
C PRO A 19 -49.65 36.67 26.56
N ALA A 20 -49.62 35.88 25.47
CA ALA A 20 -49.66 36.25 24.05
C ALA A 20 -48.39 36.79 23.35
N ALA A 21 -47.73 35.86 22.66
CA ALA A 21 -47.31 35.91 21.26
C ALA A 21 -46.76 37.23 20.68
N THR A 22 -45.45 37.26 20.45
CA THR A 22 -44.92 37.65 19.13
C THR A 22 -43.49 37.13 18.96
N THR A 23 -43.34 36.40 17.87
CA THR A 23 -42.14 35.87 17.24
C THR A 23 -40.85 36.70 17.42
N ARG A 24 -39.81 36.07 17.97
CA ARG A 24 -38.42 36.16 17.47
C ARG A 24 -37.55 35.09 18.14
N ARG A 25 -37.12 34.13 17.32
CA ARG A 25 -36.25 33.00 17.68
C ARG A 25 -34.86 33.50 18.07
N TRP A 26 -34.46 33.32 19.32
CA TRP A 26 -33.06 33.29 19.76
C TRP A 26 -32.90 32.11 20.71
N ALA A 27 -32.31 31.02 20.21
CA ALA A 27 -31.46 30.07 20.92
C ALA A 27 -31.27 28.82 20.05
N ARG A 28 -30.04 28.28 20.09
CA ARG A 28 -29.55 27.03 19.51
C ARG A 28 -28.99 27.11 18.08
N ARG A 29 -27.68 27.31 18.00
CA ARG A 29 -26.81 26.53 17.09
C ARG A 29 -25.94 25.68 18.04
N ALA A 30 -26.19 24.38 18.20
CA ALA A 30 -25.75 23.30 17.30
C ALA A 30 -24.23 23.44 17.06
N ALA A 31 -23.31 22.76 17.77
CA ALA A 31 -23.26 21.32 18.02
C ALA A 31 -23.72 20.53 16.79
N LEU A 32 -23.07 20.78 15.66
CA LEU A 32 -23.12 19.91 14.51
C LEU A 32 -21.99 18.91 14.66
N LEU A 33 -22.38 17.69 15.02
CA LEU A 33 -21.66 16.46 14.76
C LEU A 33 -21.05 16.54 13.35
N ALA A 34 -19.72 16.56 13.28
CA ALA A 34 -19.02 16.02 12.14
C ALA A 34 -19.32 14.51 12.14
N LEU A 35 -20.36 14.11 11.41
CA LEU A 35 -20.52 12.74 10.99
C LEU A 35 -19.35 12.44 10.08
N ALA A 36 -18.30 11.85 10.67
CA ALA A 36 -17.28 11.12 9.94
C ALA A 36 -17.98 10.03 9.15
N LEU A 37 -18.21 10.28 7.86
CA LEU A 37 -18.50 9.24 6.90
C LEU A 37 -17.21 8.43 6.75
N PRO A 38 -17.26 7.09 6.85
CA PRO A 38 -16.07 6.26 6.73
C PRO A 38 -15.49 6.43 5.32
N THR A 39 -14.24 6.87 5.28
CA THR A 39 -13.42 7.00 4.08
C THR A 39 -13.04 5.61 3.57
N VAL A 40 -13.41 5.29 2.33
CA VAL A 40 -12.88 4.12 1.62
C VAL A 40 -11.49 4.50 1.12
N SER A 41 -10.47 3.98 1.78
CA SER A 41 -9.06 4.15 1.42
C SER A 41 -8.41 2.77 1.56
N CYS A 42 -7.71 2.33 0.53
CA CYS A 42 -7.51 0.91 0.19
C CYS A 42 -6.67 0.16 1.21
N ALA A 43 -7.34 -0.78 1.84
CA ALA A 43 -6.85 -1.82 2.70
C ALA A 43 -7.21 -3.16 2.02
N ALA A 44 -6.42 -4.22 2.19
CA ALA A 44 -6.90 -5.57 1.95
C ALA A 44 -8.23 -5.77 2.71
N GLY A 45 -9.32 -5.83 1.95
CA GLY A 45 -10.67 -5.86 2.50
C GLY A 45 -10.82 -6.91 3.60
N ASP A 46 -11.68 -6.60 4.58
CA ASP A 46 -12.17 -7.56 5.57
C ASP A 46 -12.51 -8.91 4.93
N PRO A 47 -12.51 -10.02 5.68
CA PRO A 47 -13.15 -11.25 5.24
C PRO A 47 -14.63 -10.97 4.95
N MET A 48 -14.93 -10.75 3.66
CA MET A 48 -16.27 -10.44 3.18
C MET A 48 -17.09 -11.73 3.11
N ASP A 49 -17.94 -11.94 4.10
CA ASP A 49 -19.10 -12.83 3.99
C ASP A 49 -20.13 -12.14 3.06
N GLY A 50 -20.08 -12.41 1.75
CA GLY A 50 -20.97 -11.81 0.75
C GLY A 50 -21.43 -12.80 -0.32
N GLU A 51 -22.74 -12.77 -0.65
CA GLU A 51 -23.38 -13.57 -1.70
C GLU A 51 -22.68 -13.45 -3.06
N PRO A 52 -22.77 -14.48 -3.93
CA PRO A 52 -22.15 -14.44 -5.25
C PRO A 52 -22.80 -13.35 -6.11
N ASP A 53 -22.00 -12.36 -6.52
CA ASP A 53 -22.40 -11.43 -7.57
C ASP A 53 -22.67 -12.21 -8.85
N GLY A 54 -23.93 -12.24 -9.26
CA GLY A 54 -24.39 -12.88 -10.48
C GLY A 54 -23.92 -12.12 -11.72
N VAL A 55 -22.67 -12.33 -12.15
CA VAL A 55 -22.17 -11.79 -13.41
C VAL A 55 -21.29 -12.83 -14.11
N ALA A 56 -21.70 -13.24 -15.30
CA ALA A 56 -20.89 -14.06 -16.19
C ALA A 56 -19.66 -13.27 -16.65
N GLU A 57 -18.48 -13.84 -16.44
CA GLU A 57 -17.23 -13.25 -16.89
C GLU A 57 -16.96 -13.63 -18.35
N ALA A 58 -16.60 -12.64 -19.16
CA ALA A 58 -15.90 -12.87 -20.41
C ALA A 58 -14.47 -13.31 -20.03
N VAL A 59 -14.29 -14.62 -19.88
CA VAL A 59 -12.96 -15.26 -19.87
C VAL A 59 -12.17 -14.72 -21.05
N GLY A 60 -11.02 -14.11 -20.78
CA GLY A 60 -10.18 -13.41 -21.75
C GLY A 60 -10.07 -14.13 -23.09
N ALA A 61 -10.89 -13.70 -24.05
CA ALA A 61 -10.89 -14.24 -25.40
C ALA A 61 -9.73 -13.68 -26.24
N ASP A 62 -8.99 -12.71 -25.72
CA ASP A 62 -7.87 -12.07 -26.40
C ASP A 62 -6.59 -12.13 -25.56
N ALA A 63 -6.26 -13.30 -25.01
CA ALA A 63 -4.87 -13.67 -24.83
C ALA A 63 -4.22 -13.85 -26.21
N GLN A 64 -4.15 -12.79 -27.03
CA GLN A 64 -3.17 -12.72 -28.08
C GLN A 64 -1.83 -12.84 -27.36
N ALA A 65 -1.21 -14.00 -27.51
CA ALA A 65 0.11 -14.30 -27.00
C ALA A 65 1.09 -13.29 -27.62
N LEU A 66 1.24 -12.11 -27.01
CA LEU A 66 2.27 -11.18 -27.47
C LEU A 66 3.61 -11.92 -27.30
N THR A 67 4.40 -11.91 -28.36
CA THR A 67 5.46 -12.87 -28.62
C THR A 67 6.79 -12.50 -27.97
N PHE A 68 6.80 -11.58 -27.01
CA PHE A 68 8.00 -11.03 -26.38
C PHE A 68 7.93 -11.14 -24.85
N PRO A 69 9.08 -11.36 -24.17
CA PRO A 69 9.16 -11.35 -22.72
C PRO A 69 8.93 -9.94 -22.16
N LEU A 70 8.45 -9.85 -20.92
CA LEU A 70 8.40 -8.57 -20.20
C LEU A 70 9.84 -8.09 -19.93
N ASP A 71 10.08 -6.81 -20.16
CA ASP A 71 11.27 -6.09 -19.70
C ASP A 71 10.84 -5.22 -18.50
N PRO A 72 11.16 -5.62 -17.26
CA PRO A 72 10.73 -4.90 -16.08
C PRO A 72 11.27 -3.46 -16.00
N ARG A 73 12.41 -3.17 -16.64
CA ARG A 73 12.99 -1.83 -16.68
C ARG A 73 12.33 -0.92 -17.72
N LYS A 74 11.41 -1.47 -18.53
CA LYS A 74 10.55 -0.73 -19.46
C LYS A 74 9.08 -0.70 -19.02
N SER A 75 8.62 -1.70 -18.27
CA SER A 75 7.19 -1.87 -17.95
C SER A 75 6.82 -1.69 -16.48
N LEU A 76 7.79 -1.74 -15.56
CA LEU A 76 7.54 -1.61 -14.13
C LEU A 76 8.26 -0.42 -13.52
N VAL A 77 9.53 -0.20 -13.89
CA VAL A 77 10.35 0.91 -13.39
C VAL A 77 11.16 1.49 -14.54
N VAL A 78 10.66 2.55 -15.15
CA VAL A 78 11.31 3.25 -16.26
C VAL A 78 12.22 4.34 -15.70
N THR A 79 13.51 4.24 -16.02
CA THR A 79 14.53 5.23 -15.60
C THR A 79 15.41 5.72 -16.74
N ASP A 80 15.10 5.35 -17.99
CA ASP A 80 15.80 5.78 -19.20
C ASP A 80 15.82 7.31 -19.28
N THR A 81 17.02 7.91 -19.30
CA THR A 81 17.19 9.37 -19.17
C THR A 81 16.51 10.15 -20.29
N ASP A 82 16.53 9.62 -21.51
CA ASP A 82 15.88 10.20 -22.66
C ASP A 82 14.35 10.06 -22.62
N ILE A 83 13.78 9.12 -21.86
CA ILE A 83 12.32 9.03 -21.63
C ILE A 83 11.92 9.97 -20.49
N VAL A 84 12.52 9.81 -19.31
CA VAL A 84 12.07 10.54 -18.10
C VAL A 84 12.35 12.03 -18.18
N SER A 85 13.35 12.48 -18.95
CA SER A 85 13.61 13.92 -19.15
C SER A 85 12.49 14.69 -19.83
N ALA A 86 11.53 14.00 -20.47
CA ALA A 86 10.33 14.63 -21.02
C ALA A 86 9.25 14.93 -19.96
N PHE A 87 9.41 14.44 -18.73
CA PHE A 87 8.54 14.71 -17.61
C PHE A 87 9.18 15.80 -16.75
N THR A 88 8.70 17.03 -16.85
CA THR A 88 9.23 18.12 -16.02
C THR A 88 8.34 18.37 -14.80
N LEU A 89 8.95 18.82 -13.69
CA LEU A 89 8.18 19.20 -12.51
C LEU A 89 7.24 20.36 -12.84
N GLN A 90 7.66 21.25 -13.76
CA GLN A 90 6.84 22.35 -14.23
C GLN A 90 5.56 21.84 -14.90
N ASP A 91 5.64 20.85 -15.78
CA ASP A 91 4.47 20.31 -16.48
C ASP A 91 3.50 19.60 -15.52
N VAL A 92 4.02 18.82 -14.56
CA VAL A 92 3.19 18.18 -13.53
C VAL A 92 2.45 19.22 -12.71
N LEU A 93 3.15 20.24 -12.20
CA LEU A 93 2.53 21.32 -11.43
C LEU A 93 1.60 22.18 -12.28
N GLN A 94 1.92 22.42 -13.55
CA GLN A 94 1.06 23.16 -14.48
C GLN A 94 -0.24 22.41 -14.73
N GLN A 95 -0.21 21.09 -14.91
CA GLN A 95 -1.42 20.31 -15.06
C GLN A 95 -2.34 20.41 -13.84
N LEU A 96 -1.77 20.40 -12.63
CA LEU A 96 -2.55 20.58 -11.39
C LEU A 96 -3.13 22.00 -11.31
N VAL A 97 -2.37 23.02 -11.71
CA VAL A 97 -2.83 24.41 -11.78
C VAL A 97 -3.97 24.59 -12.78
N ASP A 98 -3.86 24.01 -13.97
CA ASP A 98 -4.87 24.07 -15.01
C ASP A 98 -6.18 23.41 -14.58
N GLN A 99 -6.09 22.28 -13.87
CA GLN A 99 -7.25 21.57 -13.32
C GLN A 99 -7.90 22.30 -12.14
N ALA A 100 -7.12 23.03 -11.34
CA ALA A 100 -7.64 23.82 -10.23
C ALA A 100 -8.42 25.06 -10.68
N ASP A 101 -8.13 25.57 -11.88
CA ASP A 101 -8.78 26.77 -12.44
C ASP A 101 -8.78 27.97 -11.47
N VAL A 102 -7.66 28.16 -10.76
CA VAL A 102 -7.47 29.26 -9.80
C VAL A 102 -6.78 30.43 -10.51
N PRO A 103 -7.44 31.60 -10.67
CA PRO A 103 -6.88 32.73 -11.40
C PRO A 103 -5.54 33.21 -10.83
N GLY A 104 -4.51 33.24 -11.67
CA GLY A 104 -3.18 33.75 -11.32
C GLY A 104 -2.32 32.80 -10.49
N LEU A 105 -2.78 31.58 -10.22
CA LEU A 105 -1.94 30.51 -9.68
C LEU A 105 -0.93 30.05 -10.73
N THR A 106 0.29 29.76 -10.30
CA THR A 106 1.40 29.33 -11.16
C THR A 106 2.10 28.11 -10.57
N PRO A 107 2.78 27.28 -11.38
CA PRO A 107 3.59 26.17 -10.89
C PRO A 107 4.59 26.58 -9.80
N LEU A 108 5.22 27.74 -9.95
CA LEU A 108 6.19 28.25 -8.98
C LEU A 108 5.53 28.55 -7.63
N GLN A 109 4.32 29.11 -7.62
CA GLN A 109 3.59 29.35 -6.36
C GLN A 109 3.22 28.06 -5.65
N VAL A 110 2.79 27.02 -6.39
CA VAL A 110 2.47 25.70 -5.79
C VAL A 110 3.72 25.06 -5.18
N PHE A 111 4.84 25.09 -5.90
CA PHE A 111 6.12 24.60 -5.37
C PHE A 111 6.55 25.35 -4.11
N ARG A 112 6.54 26.69 -4.16
CA ARG A 112 6.93 27.52 -3.01
C ARG A 112 6.01 27.30 -1.82
N GLN A 113 4.70 27.22 -2.05
CA GLN A 113 3.73 26.89 -1.02
C GLN A 113 4.06 25.56 -0.34
N MET A 114 4.35 24.50 -1.10
CA MET A 114 4.70 23.18 -0.54
C MET A 114 5.91 23.26 0.41
N PHE A 115 6.99 23.94 0.01
CA PHE A 115 8.18 24.04 0.85
C PHE A 115 8.05 25.07 1.97
N ASP A 116 7.21 26.09 1.82
CA ASP A 116 6.92 27.09 2.87
C ASP A 116 6.26 26.43 4.11
N THR A 117 5.58 25.29 3.93
CA THR A 117 5.03 24.48 5.03
C THR A 117 6.07 23.94 6.02
N TYR A 118 7.35 23.91 5.65
CA TYR A 118 8.45 23.50 6.53
C TYR A 118 8.99 24.65 7.38
N ARG A 119 8.52 25.88 7.15
CA ARG A 119 8.86 27.06 7.94
C ARG A 119 7.77 27.33 8.96
N LYS A 120 8.16 27.96 10.06
CA LYS A 120 7.22 28.60 10.99
C LYS A 120 6.46 29.73 10.32
N ALA A 121 5.26 30.02 10.83
CA ALA A 121 4.42 31.09 10.31
C ALA A 121 5.07 32.48 10.36
N ASP A 122 5.96 32.75 11.32
CA ASP A 122 6.69 34.03 11.43
C ASP A 122 7.96 34.11 10.55
N GLU A 123 8.40 32.98 9.99
CA GLU A 123 9.53 32.85 9.06
C GLU A 123 9.09 32.69 7.60
N GLY A 124 7.84 32.29 7.38
CA GLY A 124 7.30 31.88 6.09
C GLY A 124 6.87 33.00 5.15
N LEU A 125 6.47 32.60 3.95
CA LEU A 125 5.98 33.47 2.87
C LEU A 125 4.45 33.67 2.93
N ALA A 126 3.77 33.08 3.91
CA ALA A 126 2.32 33.11 4.08
C ALA A 126 1.56 32.59 2.84
N LEU A 127 2.10 31.55 2.19
CA LEU A 127 1.54 30.97 0.97
C LEU A 127 0.55 29.83 1.24
N GLY A 128 0.42 29.40 2.49
CA GLY A 128 -0.39 28.25 2.88
C GLY A 128 -0.20 27.92 4.36
N PRO A 129 -0.49 26.67 4.77
CA PRO A 129 -0.26 26.23 6.13
C PRO A 129 1.23 26.17 6.48
N HIS A 130 1.57 26.37 7.75
CA HIS A 130 2.91 26.29 8.30
C HIS A 130 3.04 25.13 9.30
N CYS A 131 4.27 24.65 9.54
CA CYS A 131 4.49 23.49 10.41
C CYS A 131 4.08 23.71 11.87
N ASP A 132 3.98 24.97 12.32
CA ASP A 132 3.58 25.37 13.67
C ASP A 132 2.14 25.88 13.78
N ASP A 133 1.33 25.78 12.72
CA ASP A 133 -0.10 26.17 12.76
C ASP A 133 -0.89 25.37 13.80
N VAL A 134 -0.46 24.14 14.10
CA VAL A 134 -1.01 23.30 15.16
C VAL A 134 0.05 23.01 16.21
N VAL A 135 0.04 23.80 17.29
CA VAL A 135 0.98 23.67 18.40
C VAL A 135 0.59 22.51 19.34
N LEU A 136 1.56 21.68 19.71
CA LEU A 136 1.37 20.68 20.76
C LEU A 136 1.42 21.31 22.14
N SER A 137 0.46 20.96 23.00
CA SER A 137 0.42 21.46 24.37
C SER A 137 1.60 20.97 25.22
N ASN A 138 2.14 19.80 24.89
CA ASN A 138 3.27 19.17 25.59
C ASN A 138 4.22 18.55 24.57
N PRO A 139 5.06 19.34 23.87
CA PRO A 139 6.03 18.79 22.94
C PRO A 139 7.05 17.93 23.70
N PRO A 140 7.59 16.87 23.07
CA PRO A 140 8.68 16.09 23.66
C PRO A 140 9.90 17.02 23.90
N PRO A 141 10.66 16.81 24.99
CA PRO A 141 11.84 17.61 25.24
C PRO A 141 12.87 17.40 24.11
N PRO A 142 13.65 18.43 23.74
CA PRO A 142 14.74 18.27 22.79
C PRO A 142 15.68 17.16 23.25
N THR A 143 15.96 16.19 22.38
CA THR A 143 16.87 15.09 22.73
C THR A 143 18.31 15.59 22.62
N GLN A 144 18.97 15.80 23.77
CA GLN A 144 20.32 16.36 23.80
C GLN A 144 21.32 15.52 22.98
N GLY A 145 22.08 16.20 22.11
CA GLY A 145 23.16 15.60 21.32
C GLY A 145 22.75 15.04 19.96
N ILE A 146 21.46 15.04 19.63
CA ILE A 146 20.93 14.64 18.31
C ILE A 146 20.04 15.75 17.73
N PHE A 147 19.19 16.38 18.55
CA PHE A 147 18.42 17.57 18.16
C PHE A 147 18.97 18.83 18.80
N THR A 148 19.20 19.84 17.97
CA THR A 148 19.22 21.24 18.43
C THR A 148 17.89 21.94 18.16
N GLU A 149 17.00 21.32 17.39
CA GLU A 149 15.73 21.88 16.93
C GLU A 149 14.56 21.41 17.82
N SER A 150 13.53 22.25 17.94
CA SER A 150 12.38 22.00 18.79
C SER A 150 11.21 21.41 17.98
N PHE A 151 10.42 20.55 18.62
CA PHE A 151 9.16 20.05 18.05
C PHE A 151 8.06 21.09 18.24
N ASP A 152 8.15 22.18 17.46
CA ASP A 152 7.34 23.39 17.65
C ASP A 152 5.91 23.27 17.09
N GLY A 153 5.62 22.21 16.34
CA GLY A 153 4.31 21.98 15.76
C GLY A 153 3.87 20.52 15.74
N SER A 154 2.74 20.26 15.09
CA SER A 154 2.22 18.91 14.88
C SER A 154 1.45 18.73 13.61
N ILE A 155 1.54 17.50 13.11
CA ILE A 155 0.70 16.99 12.03
C ILE A 155 -0.02 15.76 12.59
N ASN A 156 -1.34 15.68 12.42
CA ASN A 156 -2.18 14.61 12.97
C ASN A 156 -2.03 14.44 14.50
N GLY A 157 -1.76 15.53 15.21
CA GLY A 157 -1.52 15.52 16.66
C GLY A 157 -0.23 14.81 17.09
N PHE A 158 0.71 14.57 16.16
CA PHE A 158 2.05 14.06 16.47
C PHE A 158 3.10 15.14 16.24
N PRO A 159 4.16 15.19 17.07
CA PRO A 159 5.17 16.23 17.01
C PRO A 159 5.95 16.19 15.70
N VAL A 160 6.18 17.37 15.13
CA VAL A 160 7.04 17.56 13.95
C VAL A 160 8.10 18.62 14.21
N ILE A 161 9.27 18.46 13.61
CA ILE A 161 10.39 19.40 13.70
C ILE A 161 10.11 20.63 12.84
N CYS A 162 10.24 21.83 13.39
CA CYS A 162 9.91 23.08 12.70
C CYS A 162 10.86 24.20 13.19
N SER A 163 11.58 24.94 12.34
CA SER A 163 11.68 24.86 10.88
C SER A 163 12.74 23.86 10.41
N ARG A 164 12.67 23.41 9.15
CA ARG A 164 13.69 22.54 8.53
C ARG A 164 14.43 23.23 7.38
N ALA A 165 15.65 22.79 7.10
CA ALA A 165 16.48 23.28 5.99
C ALA A 165 15.75 23.29 4.64
N VAL A 166 14.99 22.23 4.36
CA VAL A 166 14.24 22.07 3.11
C VAL A 166 13.16 23.13 2.90
N GLY A 167 12.75 23.83 3.96
CA GLY A 167 11.91 25.02 3.82
C GLY A 167 12.56 26.11 2.97
N GLN A 168 13.89 26.18 2.89
CA GLN A 168 14.62 27.15 2.05
C GLN A 168 14.35 26.96 0.55
N GLU A 169 13.88 25.79 0.10
CA GLU A 169 13.47 25.59 -1.30
C GLU A 169 12.28 26.51 -1.68
N ALA A 170 11.49 27.02 -0.73
CA ALA A 170 10.46 28.01 -1.04
C ALA A 170 11.00 29.34 -1.61
N ASP A 171 12.32 29.61 -1.50
CA ASP A 171 12.95 30.79 -2.11
C ASP A 171 13.63 30.48 -3.46
N THR A 172 13.65 29.22 -3.90
CA THR A 172 14.33 28.81 -5.14
C THR A 172 13.39 28.86 -6.35
N ASP A 173 13.99 28.71 -7.53
CA ASP A 173 13.27 28.36 -8.77
C ASP A 173 13.65 26.91 -9.14
N PRO A 174 12.71 25.96 -9.04
CA PRO A 174 12.98 24.55 -9.32
C PRO A 174 12.94 24.21 -10.81
N PHE A 175 12.62 25.16 -11.69
CA PHE A 175 12.48 24.95 -13.13
C PHE A 175 13.66 25.53 -13.91
N ALA A 176 14.50 26.33 -13.25
CA ALA A 176 15.66 26.93 -13.87
C ALA A 176 16.62 25.83 -14.36
N GLY A 177 16.85 25.80 -15.68
CA GLY A 177 17.66 24.77 -16.32
C GLY A 177 19.14 24.80 -15.88
N PRO A 178 19.93 23.80 -16.30
CA PRO A 178 21.37 23.77 -16.02
C PRO A 178 22.08 25.09 -16.39
N PRO A 179 23.04 25.58 -15.57
CA PRO A 179 23.75 24.87 -14.52
C PRO A 179 23.11 24.92 -13.12
N GLU A 180 21.89 25.46 -12.96
CA GLU A 180 21.26 25.62 -11.64
C GLU A 180 21.08 24.29 -10.88
N GLU A 181 21.36 24.34 -9.58
CA GLU A 181 21.33 23.17 -8.69
C GLU A 181 19.98 22.93 -8.04
N SER A 182 19.14 23.97 -7.96
CA SER A 182 17.76 23.91 -7.47
C SER A 182 16.80 23.22 -8.43
N LEU A 183 17.22 22.96 -9.67
CA LEU A 183 16.44 22.22 -10.66
C LEU A 183 16.01 20.85 -10.10
N TYR A 184 14.72 20.53 -10.25
CA TYR A 184 14.21 19.18 -10.03
C TYR A 184 14.00 18.46 -11.36
N MET A 185 14.66 17.31 -11.53
CA MET A 185 14.62 16.50 -12.74
C MET A 185 13.93 15.17 -12.49
N ALA A 186 13.05 14.74 -13.39
CA ALA A 186 12.45 13.41 -13.27
C ALA A 186 13.53 12.34 -13.44
N THR A 187 13.50 11.35 -12.56
CA THR A 187 14.43 10.21 -12.59
C THR A 187 13.73 8.89 -12.84
N THR A 188 12.44 8.80 -12.49
CA THR A 188 11.75 7.50 -12.41
C THR A 188 10.26 7.65 -12.70
N LEU A 189 9.74 6.75 -13.52
CA LEU A 189 8.32 6.43 -13.61
C LEU A 189 8.11 4.99 -13.11
N VAL A 190 7.11 4.76 -12.28
CA VAL A 190 6.85 3.43 -11.70
C VAL A 190 5.40 3.02 -11.90
N ASN A 191 5.22 1.75 -12.25
CA ASN A 191 3.96 1.04 -12.22
C ASN A 191 3.89 0.15 -10.98
N ARG A 192 2.91 0.41 -10.11
CA ARG A 192 2.59 -0.41 -8.92
C ARG A 192 1.21 -1.04 -9.06
N PHE A 193 0.96 -1.72 -10.17
CA PHE A 193 -0.25 -2.54 -10.34
C PHE A 193 -0.36 -3.67 -9.29
N ASP A 194 0.75 -4.03 -8.64
CA ASP A 194 0.77 -4.90 -7.46
C ASP A 194 0.02 -4.31 -6.26
N LEU A 195 -0.13 -2.97 -6.21
CA LEU A 195 -0.93 -2.27 -5.21
C LEU A 195 -2.37 -2.01 -5.64
N ALA A 196 -2.80 -2.53 -6.81
CA ALA A 196 -4.17 -2.35 -7.26
C ALA A 196 -5.14 -2.91 -6.22
N ASP A 197 -6.15 -2.10 -5.89
CA ASP A 197 -7.18 -2.52 -4.96
C ASP A 197 -7.70 -3.88 -5.39
N PRO A 198 -7.65 -4.87 -4.50
CA PRO A 198 -7.79 -6.21 -5.01
C PRO A 198 -9.30 -6.59 -5.21
N LEU A 199 -10.25 -5.70 -4.85
CA LEU A 199 -11.66 -5.72 -5.28
C LEU A 199 -11.90 -4.89 -6.56
N GLY A 200 -10.86 -4.22 -7.08
CA GLY A 200 -10.89 -3.47 -8.33
C GLY A 200 -11.42 -2.04 -8.18
N SER A 201 -11.30 -1.41 -7.02
CA SER A 201 -11.66 0.02 -6.87
C SER A 201 -10.69 0.94 -7.64
N ASP A 202 -9.42 0.52 -7.76
CA ASP A 202 -8.36 1.22 -8.49
C ASP A 202 -7.48 0.24 -9.29
N CYS A 203 -6.62 0.80 -10.13
CA CYS A 203 -5.67 0.11 -10.98
C CYS A 203 -4.23 0.21 -10.47
N GLY A 204 -4.08 0.39 -9.16
CA GLY A 204 -2.80 0.53 -8.49
C GLY A 204 -2.28 1.95 -8.52
N GLU A 205 -1.02 2.06 -8.12
CA GLU A 205 -0.34 3.33 -7.99
C GLU A 205 0.63 3.55 -9.15
N HIS A 206 0.64 4.74 -9.72
CA HIS A 206 1.58 5.17 -10.75
C HIS A 206 2.27 6.44 -10.28
N ARG A 207 3.60 6.45 -10.31
CA ARG A 207 4.36 7.55 -9.71
C ARG A 207 5.43 8.13 -10.61
N VAL A 208 5.64 9.44 -10.46
CA VAL A 208 6.78 10.19 -10.99
C VAL A 208 7.67 10.63 -9.82
N VAL A 209 8.96 10.35 -9.92
CA VAL A 209 9.97 10.78 -8.95
C VAL A 209 10.82 11.88 -9.56
N PHE A 210 10.93 13.01 -8.88
CA PHE A 210 11.81 14.11 -9.20
C PHE A 210 12.95 14.19 -8.18
N ALA A 211 14.19 14.24 -8.65
CA ALA A 211 15.37 14.45 -7.81
C ALA A 211 15.92 15.86 -7.99
N ARG A 212 16.34 16.49 -6.90
CA ARG A 212 17.06 17.77 -6.93
C ARG A 212 18.44 17.56 -7.56
N ARG A 213 18.77 18.37 -8.57
CA ARG A 213 20.00 18.24 -9.37
C ARG A 213 21.28 18.41 -8.54
N GLY A 214 21.28 19.31 -7.54
CA GLY A 214 22.40 19.45 -6.61
C GLY A 214 22.69 18.21 -5.76
N GLY A 215 21.82 17.19 -5.77
CA GLY A 215 22.08 15.88 -5.18
C GLY A 215 23.11 15.05 -5.93
N HIS A 216 23.36 15.33 -7.22
CA HIS A 216 24.30 14.57 -8.04
C HIS A 216 25.71 14.63 -7.44
N ALA A 217 26.33 13.45 -7.21
CA ALA A 217 27.57 13.30 -6.46
C ALA A 217 28.75 14.14 -6.99
N GLN A 218 28.72 14.51 -8.27
CA GLN A 218 29.73 15.32 -8.94
C GLN A 218 29.41 16.83 -8.96
N LEU A 219 28.20 17.24 -8.57
CA LEU A 219 27.71 18.62 -8.76
C LEU A 219 27.68 19.47 -7.49
N ASN A 220 27.36 18.98 -6.28
CA ASN A 220 27.60 19.77 -5.06
C ASN A 220 27.32 19.05 -3.72
N GLY A 221 28.26 18.25 -3.22
CA GLY A 221 28.31 17.87 -1.78
C GLY A 221 27.16 16.99 -1.22
N GLY A 222 26.22 16.52 -2.06
CA GLY A 222 25.14 15.61 -1.64
C GLY A 222 23.93 16.31 -1.02
N MET A 223 23.51 17.46 -1.58
CA MET A 223 22.28 18.19 -1.26
C MET A 223 21.08 17.57 -2.00
N ARG A 224 20.69 16.37 -1.55
CA ARG A 224 19.65 15.54 -2.18
C ARG A 224 18.28 15.89 -1.60
N SER A 225 17.27 15.89 -2.45
CA SER A 225 15.87 16.00 -2.08
C SER A 225 15.06 15.40 -3.21
N PHE A 226 13.98 14.70 -2.89
CA PHE A 226 13.09 14.10 -3.88
C PHE A 226 11.66 14.54 -3.64
N ILE A 227 10.95 14.83 -4.73
CA ILE A 227 9.50 15.04 -4.75
C ILE A 227 8.91 13.85 -5.50
N ILE A 228 7.91 13.20 -4.90
CA ILE A 228 7.30 11.99 -5.43
C ILE A 228 5.81 12.23 -5.54
N PHE A 229 5.27 12.09 -6.75
CA PHE A 229 3.83 12.12 -6.99
C PHE A 229 3.37 10.67 -7.13
N GLU A 230 2.66 10.15 -6.14
CA GLU A 230 2.18 8.76 -6.06
C GLU A 230 0.67 8.76 -6.29
N SER A 231 0.24 8.62 -7.54
CA SER A 231 -1.18 8.68 -7.93
C SER A 231 -1.82 7.30 -7.87
N ARG A 232 -2.96 7.17 -7.20
CA ARG A 232 -3.82 5.98 -7.34
C ARG A 232 -4.83 6.20 -8.47
N LEU A 233 -4.77 5.37 -9.50
CA LEU A 233 -5.59 5.50 -10.70
C LEU A 233 -6.92 4.75 -10.53
N PRO A 234 -8.08 5.43 -10.49
CA PRO A 234 -9.36 4.75 -10.33
C PRO A 234 -9.66 3.80 -11.48
N ASN A 235 -10.30 2.67 -11.15
CA ASN A 235 -10.85 1.78 -12.15
C ASN A 235 -12.18 2.36 -12.66
N PRO A 236 -12.33 2.68 -13.95
CA PRO A 236 -13.59 3.22 -14.49
C PRO A 236 -14.71 2.17 -14.52
N THR A 237 -14.39 0.89 -14.34
CA THR A 237 -15.33 -0.23 -14.39
C THR A 237 -15.15 -1.17 -13.19
N PRO A 238 -15.39 -0.71 -11.95
CA PRO A 238 -15.13 -1.49 -10.74
C PRO A 238 -15.99 -2.76 -10.65
N SER A 239 -17.11 -2.82 -11.38
CA SER A 239 -17.94 -4.03 -11.48
C SER A 239 -17.24 -5.22 -12.14
N LEU A 240 -16.13 -4.99 -12.85
CA LEU A 240 -15.30 -6.04 -13.43
C LEU A 240 -14.16 -6.47 -12.47
N GLY A 241 -14.09 -5.91 -11.26
CA GLY A 241 -12.91 -6.05 -10.41
C GLY A 241 -11.67 -5.55 -11.14
N ARG A 242 -10.51 -6.18 -10.88
CA ARG A 242 -9.22 -5.80 -11.49
C ARG A 242 -9.19 -5.95 -13.01
N GLU A 243 -10.06 -6.75 -13.62
CA GLU A 243 -10.14 -6.86 -15.08
C GLU A 243 -10.48 -5.54 -15.77
N GLY A 244 -11.17 -4.63 -15.05
CA GLY A 244 -11.38 -3.26 -15.52
C GLY A 244 -10.06 -2.51 -15.78
N CYS A 245 -8.96 -2.92 -15.16
CA CYS A 245 -7.63 -2.33 -15.29
C CYS A 245 -6.80 -2.92 -16.42
N ARG A 246 -7.29 -3.93 -17.16
CA ARG A 246 -6.54 -4.58 -18.22
C ARG A 246 -5.92 -3.63 -19.24
N PRO A 247 -6.60 -2.57 -19.72
CA PRO A 247 -5.98 -1.60 -20.64
C PRO A 247 -4.73 -0.90 -20.08
N VAL A 248 -4.71 -0.62 -18.77
CA VAL A 248 -3.55 -0.02 -18.09
C VAL A 248 -2.38 -1.00 -18.06
N VAL A 249 -2.66 -2.27 -17.71
CA VAL A 249 -1.63 -3.30 -17.64
C VAL A 249 -1.08 -3.62 -19.04
N GLU A 250 -1.92 -3.65 -20.05
CA GLU A 250 -1.52 -3.86 -21.46
C GLU A 250 -0.69 -2.70 -22.00
N LEU A 251 -0.99 -1.45 -21.65
CA LEU A 251 -0.15 -0.29 -21.95
C LEU A 251 1.26 -0.51 -21.43
N TRP A 252 1.38 -0.75 -20.11
CA TRP A 252 2.68 -0.96 -19.46
C TRP A 252 3.42 -2.14 -20.07
N ARG A 253 2.74 -3.27 -20.28
CA ARG A 253 3.33 -4.47 -20.91
C ARG A 253 3.86 -4.15 -22.30
N GLY A 254 3.09 -3.40 -23.07
CA GLY A 254 3.41 -3.00 -24.43
C GLY A 254 4.68 -2.17 -24.54
N LEU A 255 5.16 -1.56 -23.45
CA LEU A 255 6.46 -0.87 -23.43
C LEU A 255 7.65 -1.85 -23.57
N SER A 256 7.47 -3.13 -23.26
CA SER A 256 8.49 -4.16 -23.49
C SER A 256 8.65 -4.58 -24.96
N ASP A 257 7.72 -4.18 -25.84
CA ASP A 257 7.78 -4.59 -27.24
C ASP A 257 9.10 -4.15 -27.89
N PRO A 258 9.96 -5.07 -28.38
CA PRO A 258 11.24 -4.71 -28.99
C PRO A 258 11.07 -3.93 -30.30
N ALA A 259 9.90 -3.97 -30.94
CA ALA A 259 9.60 -3.18 -32.13
C ALA A 259 9.31 -1.72 -31.82
N LYS A 260 8.93 -1.38 -30.57
CA LYS A 260 8.70 0.01 -30.19
C LYS A 260 10.00 0.80 -30.12
N SER A 261 9.99 2.04 -30.61
CA SER A 261 11.08 3.00 -30.45
C SER A 261 11.06 3.64 -29.05
N VAL A 262 12.12 4.37 -28.72
CA VAL A 262 12.18 5.15 -27.46
C VAL A 262 11.13 6.26 -27.47
N GLU A 263 10.95 6.92 -28.62
CA GLU A 263 9.96 7.97 -28.83
C GLU A 263 8.54 7.45 -28.66
N GLU A 264 8.22 6.26 -29.16
CA GLU A 264 6.90 5.65 -29.01
C GLU A 264 6.61 5.28 -27.54
N ARG A 265 7.62 4.78 -26.80
CA ARG A 265 7.48 4.53 -25.35
C ARG A 265 7.26 5.83 -24.58
N ARG A 266 8.06 6.85 -24.89
CA ARG A 266 7.94 8.18 -24.27
C ARG A 266 6.56 8.79 -24.52
N ALA A 267 6.08 8.76 -25.77
CA ALA A 267 4.77 9.27 -26.13
C ALA A 267 3.64 8.53 -25.39
N ALA A 268 3.67 7.19 -25.37
CA ALA A 268 2.68 6.39 -24.67
C ALA A 268 2.62 6.68 -23.16
N LEU A 269 3.79 6.93 -22.53
CA LEU A 269 3.85 7.32 -21.12
C LEU A 269 3.38 8.76 -20.90
N LEU A 270 3.71 9.72 -21.78
CA LEU A 270 3.21 11.09 -21.69
C LEU A 270 1.68 11.12 -21.81
N ASP A 271 1.12 10.44 -22.81
CA ASP A 271 -0.32 10.31 -23.00
C ASP A 271 -0.95 9.74 -21.73
N PHE A 272 -0.43 8.62 -21.21
CA PHE A 272 -0.98 8.00 -19.99
C PHE A 272 -0.95 8.93 -18.77
N TYR A 273 0.14 9.66 -18.56
CA TYR A 273 0.30 10.48 -17.36
C TYR A 273 -0.45 11.82 -17.45
N PHE A 274 -0.50 12.45 -18.62
CA PHE A 274 -1.03 13.80 -18.80
C PHE A 274 -2.40 13.84 -19.48
N ASP A 275 -2.72 12.88 -20.36
CA ASP A 275 -4.00 12.85 -21.09
C ASP A 275 -4.93 11.71 -20.63
N GLY A 276 -4.37 10.59 -20.16
CA GLY A 276 -5.08 9.37 -19.80
C GLY A 276 -5.15 8.34 -20.94
N LEU A 277 -5.97 7.30 -20.74
CA LEU A 277 -6.27 6.28 -21.75
C LEU A 277 -7.76 6.36 -22.12
N PRO A 278 -8.21 5.74 -23.23
CA PRO A 278 -9.64 5.59 -23.49
C PRO A 278 -10.37 5.01 -22.27
N GLY A 279 -11.26 5.81 -21.65
CA GLY A 279 -12.00 5.43 -20.44
C GLY A 279 -11.30 5.74 -19.11
N PHE A 280 -10.04 6.18 -19.11
CA PHE A 280 -9.27 6.52 -17.91
C PHE A 280 -8.87 7.99 -17.92
N SER A 281 -9.07 8.69 -16.81
CA SER A 281 -8.46 10.00 -16.57
C SER A 281 -6.93 9.89 -16.50
N PRO A 282 -6.17 10.98 -16.71
CA PRO A 282 -4.72 10.99 -16.54
C PRO A 282 -4.27 10.58 -15.15
N VAL A 283 -3.04 10.04 -15.07
CA VAL A 283 -2.39 9.74 -13.78
C VAL A 283 -2.17 11.01 -12.97
N ILE A 284 -1.72 12.09 -13.61
CA ILE A 284 -1.56 13.40 -12.95
C ILE A 284 -2.91 14.12 -13.00
N HIS A 285 -3.65 14.00 -11.90
CA HIS A 285 -4.91 14.70 -11.74
C HIS A 285 -5.09 15.17 -10.30
N ILE A 286 -5.67 16.34 -10.07
CA ILE A 286 -5.79 17.00 -8.77
C ILE A 286 -6.47 16.09 -7.73
N ASP A 287 -7.53 15.40 -8.13
CA ASP A 287 -8.25 14.44 -7.29
C ASP A 287 -7.41 13.22 -6.85
N ARG A 288 -6.29 12.93 -7.54
CA ARG A 288 -5.38 11.81 -7.24
C ARG A 288 -4.46 12.08 -6.06
N PHE A 289 -4.39 13.34 -5.63
CA PHE A 289 -3.58 13.78 -4.51
C PHE A 289 -4.43 14.41 -3.41
N SER A 290 -5.77 14.30 -3.48
CA SER A 290 -6.69 14.77 -2.44
C SER A 290 -6.71 13.82 -1.23
N ALA A 291 -7.28 14.26 -0.10
CA ALA A 291 -7.42 13.41 1.08
C ALA A 291 -8.21 12.12 0.77
N GLY A 292 -7.67 10.95 1.15
CA GLY A 292 -8.25 9.64 0.84
C GLY A 292 -7.92 9.09 -0.55
N SER A 293 -7.00 9.74 -1.28
CA SER A 293 -6.48 9.26 -2.57
C SER A 293 -4.97 8.98 -2.47
N GLY A 294 -4.24 9.10 -3.59
CA GLY A 294 -2.79 9.02 -3.60
C GLY A 294 -2.12 10.15 -2.79
N GLN A 295 -0.81 10.34 -3.00
CA GLN A 295 -0.01 11.19 -2.13
C GLN A 295 1.12 11.91 -2.87
N ILE A 296 1.49 13.08 -2.32
CA ILE A 296 2.72 13.78 -2.69
C ILE A 296 3.69 13.61 -1.53
N ARG A 297 4.90 13.11 -1.77
CA ARG A 297 5.91 12.91 -0.73
C ARG A 297 7.18 13.67 -1.02
N VAL A 298 7.75 14.27 0.01
CA VAL A 298 9.07 14.88 -0.03
C VAL A 298 10.00 14.05 0.83
N ASN A 299 11.03 13.49 0.19
CA ASN A 299 12.08 12.70 0.81
C ASN A 299 13.36 13.54 0.86
N ASP A 300 13.64 14.13 2.03
CA ASP A 300 14.59 15.22 2.22
C ASP A 300 15.92 14.75 2.86
N PHE A 301 17.02 15.25 2.29
CA PHE A 301 18.40 15.05 2.76
C PHE A 301 19.21 16.36 2.73
N LEU A 302 18.56 17.53 2.66
CA LEU A 302 19.26 18.79 2.56
C LEU A 302 20.02 19.10 3.86
N ARG A 303 21.33 19.31 3.73
CA ARG A 303 22.27 19.54 4.84
C ARG A 303 23.07 20.85 4.68
N PRO A 304 22.42 22.01 4.45
CA PRO A 304 23.17 23.26 4.46
C PRO A 304 23.58 23.60 5.90
N PRO A 305 24.77 24.17 6.16
CA PRO A 305 25.04 24.78 7.46
C PRO A 305 23.95 25.85 7.76
N PRO A 306 23.43 25.95 9.00
CA PRO A 306 23.93 25.34 10.24
C PRO A 306 23.36 23.95 10.59
N PHE A 307 22.56 23.32 9.72
CA PHE A 307 21.89 22.04 9.98
C PHE A 307 22.89 20.86 10.06
N SER A 308 22.59 19.86 10.90
CA SER A 308 23.55 18.80 11.27
C SER A 308 23.36 17.49 10.47
N GLN A 309 24.24 16.51 10.69
CA GLN A 309 24.52 15.43 9.73
C GLN A 309 23.43 14.34 9.60
N ASP A 310 22.42 14.33 10.47
CA ASP A 310 21.46 13.21 10.66
C ASP A 310 19.97 13.55 10.38
N ASP A 311 19.71 14.61 9.59
CA ASP A 311 18.37 15.17 9.39
C ASP A 311 17.61 14.58 8.17
N TRP A 312 17.63 13.27 7.92
CA TRP A 312 16.68 12.72 6.94
C TRP A 312 15.24 12.84 7.46
N ALA A 313 14.35 13.32 6.59
CA ALA A 313 12.93 13.35 6.86
C ALA A 313 12.11 12.99 5.62
N LEU A 314 10.98 12.33 5.86
CA LEU A 314 9.92 12.18 4.88
C LEU A 314 8.65 12.83 5.41
N ARG A 315 8.07 13.72 4.59
CA ARG A 315 6.73 14.26 4.81
C ARG A 315 5.83 13.95 3.64
N GLU A 316 4.55 13.83 3.97
CA GLU A 316 3.48 13.62 3.02
C GLU A 316 2.60 14.86 2.93
N PHE A 317 2.05 15.07 1.74
CA PHE A 317 1.16 16.17 1.41
C PHE A 317 -0.03 15.66 0.62
N LYS A 318 -1.17 16.33 0.81
CA LYS A 318 -2.35 16.22 -0.04
C LYS A 318 -2.68 17.60 -0.62
N LEU A 319 -3.48 17.62 -1.69
CA LEU A 319 -4.05 18.82 -2.29
C LEU A 319 -5.43 19.09 -1.69
N SER A 320 -5.65 20.30 -1.19
CA SER A 320 -6.99 20.82 -0.88
C SER A 320 -7.41 21.80 -1.96
N HIS A 321 -8.51 21.49 -2.65
CA HIS A 321 -9.12 22.38 -3.64
C HIS A 321 -10.43 22.92 -3.08
N ASP A 322 -10.36 24.12 -2.47
CA ASP A 322 -11.47 24.73 -1.76
C ASP A 322 -12.10 25.86 -2.59
N CYS A 323 -13.28 25.58 -3.16
CA CYS A 323 -14.09 26.57 -3.87
C CYS A 323 -15.22 27.10 -2.99
N THR A 324 -15.08 28.32 -2.51
CA THR A 324 -16.19 29.08 -1.90
C THR A 324 -16.99 29.82 -2.97
N ALA A 325 -18.18 30.32 -2.62
CA ALA A 325 -19.06 31.04 -3.56
C ALA A 325 -18.43 32.28 -4.24
N SER A 326 -17.25 32.74 -3.80
CA SER A 326 -16.55 33.91 -4.34
C SER A 326 -15.11 33.67 -4.80
N ALA A 327 -14.48 32.52 -4.49
CA ALA A 327 -13.10 32.21 -4.89
C ALA A 327 -12.78 30.73 -4.69
N CYS A 328 -11.94 30.18 -5.57
CA CYS A 328 -11.27 28.89 -5.41
C CYS A 328 -9.82 29.08 -4.97
N GLN A 329 -9.30 28.14 -4.18
CA GLN A 329 -7.90 28.08 -3.79
C GLN A 329 -7.40 26.64 -3.90
N LEU A 330 -6.17 26.46 -4.37
CA LEU A 330 -5.44 25.21 -4.27
C LEU A 330 -4.36 25.35 -3.19
N LEU A 331 -4.37 24.43 -2.24
CA LEU A 331 -3.38 24.33 -1.16
C LEU A 331 -2.68 22.98 -1.20
N VAL A 332 -1.36 23.00 -1.08
CA VAL A 332 -0.56 21.83 -0.68
C VAL A 332 -0.57 21.79 0.86
N VAL A 333 -1.21 20.76 1.42
CA VAL A 333 -1.47 20.64 2.85
C VAL A 333 -0.62 19.51 3.43
N PRO A 334 0.20 19.75 4.46
CA PRO A 334 0.90 18.70 5.17
C PRO A 334 -0.07 17.67 5.74
N HIS A 335 0.22 16.40 5.54
CA HIS A 335 -0.60 15.28 5.96
C HIS A 335 0.24 14.28 6.76
N HIS A 336 -0.43 13.39 7.50
CA HIS A 336 0.31 12.28 8.11
C HIS A 336 0.89 11.39 7.02
N VAL A 337 1.96 10.68 7.37
CA VAL A 337 2.57 9.69 6.50
C VAL A 337 1.72 8.43 6.54
N ASP A 338 1.06 8.12 5.42
CA ASP A 338 0.21 6.93 5.28
C ASP A 338 1.04 5.65 5.54
N ASP A 339 0.43 4.67 6.22
CA ASP A 339 1.02 3.40 6.67
C ASP A 339 2.28 3.47 7.56
N ASN A 340 2.56 4.66 8.12
CA ASN A 340 3.64 4.87 9.07
C ASN A 340 3.07 5.29 10.44
N PRO A 341 2.53 4.35 11.25
CA PRO A 341 2.01 4.66 12.57
C PRO A 341 3.11 5.25 13.46
N SER A 342 2.74 6.18 14.35
CA SER A 342 3.69 6.76 15.30
C SER A 342 4.21 5.69 16.27
N ALA A 343 5.54 5.57 16.41
CA ALA A 343 6.13 4.62 17.34
C ALA A 343 5.68 4.84 18.80
N LEU A 344 5.29 6.08 19.15
CA LEU A 344 4.72 6.41 20.46
C LEU A 344 3.51 5.55 20.82
N LEU A 345 2.73 5.10 19.84
CA LEU A 345 1.54 4.29 20.09
C LEU A 345 1.89 2.83 20.45
N PHE A 346 3.05 2.35 20.02
CA PHE A 346 3.55 1.02 20.34
C PHE A 346 4.04 0.91 21.79
N ASP A 347 4.52 2.01 22.39
CA ASP A 347 5.03 2.02 23.77
C ASP A 347 3.92 1.67 24.80
N PRO A 348 4.06 0.56 25.55
CA PRO A 348 3.12 0.18 26.61
C PRO A 348 2.94 1.22 27.71
N ALA A 349 3.92 2.11 27.92
CA ALA A 349 3.89 3.19 28.90
C ALA A 349 3.37 4.53 28.33
N SER A 350 3.05 4.58 27.03
CA SER A 350 2.55 5.78 26.37
C SER A 350 1.28 6.31 27.04
N THR A 351 1.25 7.63 27.25
CA THR A 351 0.11 8.36 27.82
C THR A 351 -0.77 9.01 26.75
N ASP A 352 -0.45 8.83 25.46
CA ASP A 352 -1.28 9.31 24.37
C ASP A 352 -2.66 8.61 24.42
N PRO A 353 -3.77 9.35 24.36
CA PRO A 353 -5.12 8.77 24.45
C PRO A 353 -5.43 7.74 23.36
N ARG A 354 -4.70 7.76 22.23
CA ARG A 354 -4.86 6.83 21.11
C ARG A 354 -4.10 5.52 21.30
N ALA A 355 -3.14 5.47 22.22
CA ALA A 355 -2.19 4.36 22.32
C ALA A 355 -2.87 3.03 22.70
N ALA A 356 -3.87 3.06 23.58
CA ALA A 356 -4.62 1.86 23.96
C ALA A 356 -5.46 1.30 22.79
N SER A 357 -6.18 2.16 22.08
CA SER A 357 -6.97 1.75 20.91
C SER A 357 -6.09 1.27 19.76
N PHE A 358 -4.94 1.93 19.53
CA PHE A 358 -3.98 1.49 18.54
C PHE A 358 -3.47 0.07 18.82
N ARG A 359 -3.04 -0.21 20.06
CA ARG A 359 -2.53 -1.54 20.40
C ARG A 359 -3.60 -2.63 20.32
N SER A 360 -4.87 -2.30 20.62
CA SER A 360 -5.99 -3.24 20.40
C SER A 360 -6.13 -3.54 18.91
N TRP A 361 -6.28 -2.50 18.08
CA TRP A 361 -6.34 -2.64 16.62
C TRP A 361 -5.14 -3.42 16.06
N PHE A 362 -3.92 -3.11 16.52
CA PHE A 362 -2.73 -3.81 16.06
C PHE A 362 -2.80 -5.32 16.38
N VAL A 363 -3.24 -5.70 17.58
CA VAL A 363 -3.41 -7.12 17.97
C VAL A 363 -4.53 -7.78 17.18
N ASP A 364 -5.65 -7.09 17.02
CA ASP A 364 -6.87 -7.67 16.47
C ASP A 364 -6.79 -7.81 14.95
N ASP A 365 -6.26 -6.78 14.28
CA ASP A 365 -6.24 -6.64 12.82
C ASP A 365 -4.83 -6.89 12.24
N ALA A 366 -3.78 -6.25 12.76
CA ALA A 366 -2.46 -6.26 12.10
C ALA A 366 -1.66 -7.58 12.29
N VAL A 367 -1.73 -8.22 13.46
CA VAL A 367 -0.86 -9.36 13.79
C VAL A 367 -1.01 -10.52 12.81
N GLU A 368 -2.24 -10.91 12.45
CA GLU A 368 -2.47 -12.08 11.59
C GLU A 368 -1.93 -11.82 10.17
N ALA A 369 -2.21 -10.65 9.59
CA ALA A 369 -1.72 -10.25 8.27
C ALA A 369 -0.19 -10.17 8.23
N LEU A 370 0.43 -9.49 9.19
CA LEU A 370 1.88 -9.39 9.25
C LEU A 370 2.54 -10.76 9.50
N ALA A 371 1.88 -11.67 10.22
CA ALA A 371 2.42 -13.01 10.51
C ALA A 371 2.31 -13.98 9.34
N SER A 372 1.31 -13.77 8.48
CA SER A 372 0.96 -14.67 7.38
C SER A 372 1.96 -14.68 6.24
N SER A 373 2.70 -13.58 6.07
CA SER A 373 3.61 -13.42 4.95
C SER A 373 4.89 -14.29 5.08
N GLY A 374 5.14 -15.11 4.07
CA GLY A 374 6.41 -15.81 3.88
C GLY A 374 7.44 -15.00 3.06
N ASP A 375 7.11 -13.76 2.69
CA ASP A 375 7.79 -12.99 1.65
C ASP A 375 7.76 -11.48 1.97
N ILE A 376 8.90 -10.80 1.94
CA ILE A 376 8.98 -9.35 2.22
C ILE A 376 8.01 -8.52 1.37
N ASN A 377 7.73 -8.94 0.13
CA ASN A 377 6.80 -8.28 -0.77
C ASN A 377 5.35 -8.25 -0.27
N ARG A 378 5.01 -9.14 0.68
CA ARG A 378 3.66 -9.32 1.22
C ARG A 378 3.54 -8.87 2.68
N PHE A 379 4.56 -8.21 3.22
CA PHE A 379 4.39 -7.52 4.50
C PHE A 379 3.44 -6.35 4.27
N ASP A 380 2.28 -6.43 4.91
CA ASP A 380 1.27 -5.38 4.83
C ASP A 380 0.34 -5.46 6.05
N TYR A 381 -0.35 -4.35 6.30
CA TYR A 381 -1.53 -4.35 7.15
C TYR A 381 -2.74 -4.85 6.34
N PRO A 382 -3.73 -5.53 6.96
CA PRO A 382 -4.92 -5.91 6.22
C PRO A 382 -5.73 -4.64 5.95
N THR A 383 -5.95 -3.88 7.02
CA THR A 383 -6.33 -2.47 7.09
C THR A 383 -5.36 -1.50 6.42
N LEU A 384 -5.75 -0.34 5.85
CA LEU A 384 -4.86 0.81 6.00
C LEU A 384 -4.74 1.08 7.48
N VAL A 385 -3.57 1.52 7.90
CA VAL A 385 -3.44 2.04 9.27
C VAL A 385 -4.45 3.17 9.44
N PRO A 386 -5.37 3.10 10.43
CA PRO A 386 -6.34 4.15 10.62
C PRO A 386 -5.67 5.52 10.71
N ALA A 387 -6.16 6.47 9.92
CA ALA A 387 -5.54 7.79 9.72
C ALA A 387 -5.15 8.47 11.05
N SER A 388 -5.93 8.31 12.12
CA SER A 388 -5.64 8.88 13.45
C SER A 388 -4.32 8.41 14.09
N PHE A 389 -3.73 7.32 13.60
CA PHE A 389 -2.51 6.71 14.12
C PHE A 389 -1.26 7.07 13.31
N GLY A 390 -1.41 7.59 12.08
CA GLY A 390 -0.30 7.94 11.20
C GLY A 390 0.58 9.06 11.76
N ALA A 391 1.90 8.87 11.76
CA ALA A 391 2.85 9.86 12.24
C ALA A 391 2.85 11.13 11.37
N GLY A 392 3.18 12.27 11.97
CA GLY A 392 3.27 13.54 11.24
C GLY A 392 4.45 13.63 10.26
N GLU A 393 5.52 12.89 10.52
CA GLU A 393 6.69 12.75 9.65
C GLU A 393 7.45 11.47 9.99
N ALA A 394 8.26 10.98 9.07
CA ALA A 394 9.25 9.94 9.35
C ALA A 394 10.65 10.55 9.38
N LEU A 395 11.43 10.23 10.42
CA LEU A 395 12.76 10.77 10.70
C LEU A 395 13.77 9.63 10.93
N LEU A 396 15.04 9.93 10.65
CA LEU A 396 16.19 8.99 10.72
C LEU A 396 16.68 8.76 12.14
N ILE A 397 16.21 9.58 13.04
CA ILE A 397 16.63 9.58 14.43
C ILE A 397 16.30 8.24 15.08
N THR A 398 17.29 7.71 15.78
CA THR A 398 17.45 6.26 16.05
C THR A 398 16.32 5.59 16.83
N GLU A 399 15.31 6.34 17.29
CA GLU A 399 14.27 5.90 18.22
C GLU A 399 12.82 6.31 17.86
N GLN A 400 12.58 7.34 17.03
CA GLN A 400 11.19 7.86 16.85
C GLN A 400 10.32 7.01 15.93
N ASN A 401 10.91 6.26 15.00
CA ASN A 401 10.18 5.35 14.10
C ASN A 401 10.55 3.88 14.33
N ASN A 402 11.19 3.57 15.46
CA ASN A 402 11.59 2.21 15.81
C ASN A 402 10.56 1.56 16.75
N TYR A 403 9.67 0.75 16.18
CA TYR A 403 8.58 0.13 16.93
C TYR A 403 9.10 -0.84 17.99
N ARG A 404 10.16 -1.59 17.71
CA ARG A 404 10.75 -2.52 18.69
C ARG A 404 11.34 -1.79 19.89
N ASN A 405 12.02 -0.67 19.66
CA ASN A 405 12.55 0.16 20.75
C ASN A 405 11.43 0.79 21.57
N ALA A 406 10.38 1.32 20.92
CA ALA A 406 9.22 1.87 21.61
C ALA A 406 8.53 0.83 22.49
N VAL A 407 8.37 -0.41 22.02
CA VAL A 407 7.79 -1.49 22.85
C VAL A 407 8.72 -1.88 24.02
N GLY A 408 10.04 -1.76 23.83
CA GLY A 408 11.06 -2.26 24.75
C GLY A 408 11.19 -3.79 24.72
N SER A 409 12.29 -4.34 25.22
CA SER A 409 12.58 -5.79 25.21
C SER A 409 11.98 -6.57 26.39
N GLY A 410 11.47 -5.88 27.41
CA GLY A 410 10.88 -6.51 28.59
C GLY A 410 9.46 -7.04 28.38
N PRO A 411 8.94 -7.90 29.27
CA PRO A 411 7.56 -8.37 29.23
C PRO A 411 6.57 -7.21 29.31
N SER A 412 5.51 -7.24 28.50
CA SER A 412 4.41 -6.29 28.53
C SER A 412 3.11 -6.97 28.11
N ALA A 413 1.96 -6.45 28.55
CA ALA A 413 0.66 -6.98 28.14
C ALA A 413 0.49 -6.97 26.61
N PHE A 414 1.06 -5.96 25.93
CA PHE A 414 1.04 -5.87 24.47
C PHE A 414 1.83 -7.00 23.81
N ARG A 415 3.06 -7.29 24.27
CA ARG A 415 3.85 -8.42 23.77
C ARG A 415 3.17 -9.77 24.03
N THR A 416 2.54 -9.93 25.20
CA THR A 416 1.76 -11.13 25.52
C THR A 416 0.59 -11.29 24.57
N ALA A 417 -0.19 -10.23 24.31
CA ALA A 417 -1.32 -10.28 23.39
C ALA A 417 -0.89 -10.59 21.95
N ILE A 418 0.22 -10.01 21.48
CA ILE A 418 0.83 -10.37 20.19
C ILE A 418 1.19 -11.85 20.16
N GLN A 419 1.89 -12.37 21.18
CA GLN A 419 2.29 -13.78 21.23
C GLN A 419 1.08 -14.72 21.28
N GLU A 420 0.03 -14.37 22.02
CA GLU A 420 -1.21 -15.13 22.10
C GLU A 420 -1.91 -15.20 20.73
N LYS A 421 -2.01 -14.07 20.02
CA LYS A 421 -2.59 -14.01 18.67
C LYS A 421 -1.74 -14.79 17.65
N LEU A 422 -0.42 -14.69 17.72
CA LEU A 422 0.50 -15.50 16.89
C LEU A 422 0.32 -17.01 17.13
N THR A 423 0.24 -17.41 18.41
CA THR A 423 0.00 -18.80 18.80
C THR A 423 -1.36 -19.28 18.31
N ALA A 424 -2.40 -18.45 18.45
CA ALA A 424 -3.74 -18.74 17.95
C ALA A 424 -3.80 -18.84 16.43
N ALA A 425 -2.95 -18.11 15.70
CA ALA A 425 -2.80 -18.21 14.25
C ALA A 425 -1.89 -19.37 13.82
N GLY A 426 -1.27 -20.10 14.75
CA GLY A 426 -0.31 -21.16 14.45
C GLY A 426 1.05 -20.65 13.92
N SER A 427 1.31 -19.35 14.03
CA SER A 427 2.53 -18.72 13.53
C SER A 427 3.72 -18.99 14.46
N PRO A 428 4.90 -19.37 13.93
CA PRO A 428 6.11 -19.60 14.71
C PRO A 428 6.86 -18.30 15.05
N LEU A 429 6.39 -17.14 14.59
CA LEU A 429 7.06 -15.87 14.80
C LEU A 429 7.08 -15.49 16.29
N SER A 430 8.12 -14.77 16.67
CA SER A 430 8.14 -14.02 17.93
C SER A 430 7.50 -12.64 17.76
N PRO A 431 7.04 -11.99 18.85
CA PRO A 431 6.60 -10.60 18.82
C PRO A 431 7.64 -9.65 18.24
N ASP A 432 8.93 -9.92 18.46
CA ASP A 432 10.03 -9.12 17.91
C ASP A 432 10.12 -9.20 16.39
N GLN A 433 10.01 -10.41 15.82
CA GLN A 433 10.00 -10.61 14.38
C GLN A 433 8.78 -9.98 13.73
N LEU A 434 7.61 -10.09 14.36
CA LEU A 434 6.40 -9.43 13.89
C LEU A 434 6.54 -7.90 13.90
N LEU A 435 7.05 -7.31 14.99
CA LEU A 435 7.29 -5.88 15.07
C LEU A 435 8.36 -5.43 14.07
N ALA A 436 9.36 -6.27 13.77
CA ALA A 436 10.32 -5.99 12.70
C ALA A 436 9.66 -5.96 11.32
N ARG A 437 8.68 -6.84 11.04
CA ARG A 437 7.86 -6.79 9.82
C ARG A 437 7.06 -5.49 9.74
N ALA A 438 6.34 -5.15 10.82
CA ALA A 438 5.61 -3.89 10.91
C ALA A 438 6.51 -2.66 10.71
N GLN A 439 7.74 -2.71 11.24
CA GLN A 439 8.70 -1.64 11.04
C GLN A 439 9.22 -1.61 9.60
N SER A 440 9.42 -2.74 8.93
CA SER A 440 9.94 -2.78 7.55
C SER A 440 9.02 -2.13 6.52
N ILE A 441 7.72 -2.02 6.79
CA ILE A 441 6.75 -1.29 5.95
C ILE A 441 6.67 0.20 6.30
N SER A 442 7.18 0.61 7.47
CA SER A 442 7.35 2.03 7.80
C SER A 442 8.43 2.65 6.91
N CYS A 443 8.31 3.95 6.63
CA CYS A 443 9.25 4.66 5.75
C CYS A 443 10.70 4.53 6.23
N SER A 444 10.94 4.68 7.53
CA SER A 444 12.30 4.58 8.09
C SER A 444 12.81 3.13 8.18
N GLY A 445 11.92 2.16 8.37
CA GLY A 445 12.33 0.82 8.78
C GLY A 445 12.86 -0.05 7.65
N CYS A 446 12.42 0.15 6.41
CA CYS A 446 13.06 -0.49 5.24
C CYS A 446 14.46 0.10 4.96
N HIS A 447 14.65 1.39 5.28
CA HIS A 447 15.86 2.14 4.95
C HIS A 447 16.93 2.13 6.05
N LEU A 448 16.55 1.76 7.27
CA LEU A 448 17.42 1.58 8.44
C LEU A 448 17.36 0.14 8.95
N VAL A 449 17.64 -0.84 8.07
CA VAL A 449 17.79 -2.23 8.53
C VAL A 449 18.99 -2.31 9.49
N LYS A 450 18.70 -2.27 10.78
CA LYS A 450 19.72 -2.44 11.82
C LYS A 450 19.97 -3.93 11.95
N SER A 451 21.18 -4.37 11.59
CA SER A 451 21.57 -5.78 11.66
C SER A 451 21.90 -6.25 13.09
N GLN A 452 22.23 -5.32 14.00
CA GLN A 452 22.59 -5.59 15.40
C GLN A 452 22.17 -4.43 16.33
N GLY A 453 22.07 -4.69 17.64
CA GLY A 453 21.79 -3.69 18.68
C GLY A 453 20.31 -3.49 18.99
N SER A 454 20.00 -2.50 19.84
CA SER A 454 18.61 -2.18 20.21
C SER A 454 17.83 -1.69 18.99
N GLY A 455 16.69 -2.32 18.73
CA GLY A 455 15.82 -1.96 17.62
C GLY A 455 16.33 -2.45 16.27
N ALA A 456 17.21 -3.46 16.27
CA ALA A 456 17.49 -4.25 15.07
C ALA A 456 16.19 -4.70 14.39
N ASN A 457 16.14 -4.76 13.08
CA ASN A 457 14.94 -5.18 12.34
C ASN A 457 15.27 -6.01 11.09
N SER A 458 16.49 -6.55 11.03
CA SER A 458 16.92 -7.48 9.98
C SER A 458 16.29 -8.87 10.10
N ASP A 459 16.03 -9.34 11.33
CA ASP A 459 15.32 -10.59 11.58
C ASP A 459 13.80 -10.35 11.62
N VAL A 460 13.19 -10.59 10.47
CA VAL A 460 11.74 -10.55 10.25
C VAL A 460 11.12 -11.95 10.24
N GLY A 461 11.83 -12.98 10.73
CA GLY A 461 11.35 -14.36 10.73
C GLY A 461 11.18 -14.97 9.34
N LEU A 462 11.96 -14.49 8.37
CA LEU A 462 12.17 -15.15 7.08
C LEU A 462 13.36 -16.12 7.17
N SER A 463 13.54 -16.96 6.14
CA SER A 463 14.67 -17.90 6.07
C SER A 463 16.03 -17.21 5.95
N SER A 464 16.04 -15.94 5.53
CA SER A 464 17.21 -15.07 5.47
C SER A 464 16.82 -13.65 5.89
N PRO A 465 17.73 -12.89 6.52
CA PRO A 465 17.48 -11.48 6.86
C PRO A 465 17.23 -10.63 5.61
N ILE A 466 16.52 -9.50 5.78
CA ILE A 466 16.36 -8.51 4.71
C ILE A 466 17.75 -7.96 4.34
N PRO A 467 18.14 -7.99 3.05
CA PRO A 467 19.39 -7.39 2.60
C PRO A 467 19.45 -5.89 2.84
N ASP A 468 20.65 -5.35 3.08
CA ASP A 468 20.83 -3.91 3.18
C ASP A 468 20.53 -3.22 1.84
N ASN A 469 19.87 -2.05 1.90
CA ASN A 469 19.64 -1.23 0.71
C ASN A 469 20.94 -0.51 0.30
N THR A 470 21.41 -0.77 -0.92
CA THR A 470 22.56 -0.12 -1.57
C THR A 470 22.49 1.40 -1.60
N PHE A 471 21.30 1.99 -1.56
CA PHE A 471 21.09 3.45 -1.55
C PHE A 471 20.49 3.98 -0.24
N LEU A 472 20.51 3.19 0.84
CA LEU A 472 19.97 3.54 2.16
C LEU A 472 18.48 3.92 2.12
N PHE A 473 18.16 5.21 1.92
CA PHE A 473 16.82 5.83 2.02
C PHE A 473 16.08 6.03 0.70
N THR A 474 16.65 5.54 -0.40
CA THR A 474 16.06 5.70 -1.73
C THR A 474 16.12 4.37 -2.48
N HIS A 475 15.13 4.09 -3.33
CA HIS A 475 15.21 2.96 -4.28
C HIS A 475 15.65 3.39 -5.68
N THR A 476 15.63 4.69 -5.96
CA THR A 476 16.11 5.28 -7.20
C THR A 476 17.14 6.36 -6.89
N SER A 477 18.12 6.51 -7.77
CA SER A 477 19.23 7.44 -7.59
C SER A 477 19.24 8.49 -8.68
N GLU A 478 19.76 9.66 -8.38
CA GLU A 478 20.11 10.70 -9.35
C GLU A 478 21.36 10.35 -10.19
N GLN A 479 22.03 9.23 -9.89
CA GLN A 479 23.17 8.71 -10.64
C GLN A 479 22.72 7.83 -11.80
N THR A 480 23.47 7.88 -12.91
CA THR A 480 23.16 7.14 -14.13
C THR A 480 24.10 5.96 -14.37
N GLU A 481 23.60 4.96 -15.10
CA GLU A 481 24.35 3.84 -15.66
C GLU A 481 24.05 3.69 -17.16
N GLU A 482 24.96 3.06 -17.91
CA GLU A 482 24.71 2.69 -19.30
C GLU A 482 23.60 1.62 -19.38
N ILE A 483 22.78 1.67 -20.43
CA ILE A 483 21.76 0.66 -20.67
C ILE A 483 22.40 -0.55 -21.37
N PRO A 484 22.38 -1.77 -20.77
CA PRO A 484 22.95 -2.95 -21.40
C PRO A 484 22.34 -3.22 -22.78
N GLY A 485 23.20 -3.33 -23.80
CA GLY A 485 22.78 -3.60 -25.18
C GLY A 485 22.34 -2.36 -25.98
N GLU A 486 22.35 -1.16 -25.39
CA GLU A 486 21.91 0.08 -26.05
C GLU A 486 22.98 1.19 -25.94
N PRO A 487 24.06 1.13 -26.77
CA PRO A 487 25.23 2.01 -26.62
C PRO A 487 24.91 3.50 -26.67
N GLY A 488 25.43 4.26 -25.70
CA GLY A 488 25.26 5.71 -25.63
C GLY A 488 23.93 6.17 -25.03
N ARG A 489 23.07 5.25 -24.62
CA ARG A 489 21.89 5.53 -23.79
C ARG A 489 22.20 5.22 -22.34
N THR A 490 21.72 6.08 -21.44
CA THR A 490 21.86 5.90 -20.00
C THR A 490 20.51 5.92 -19.31
N ARG A 491 20.45 5.32 -18.13
CA ARG A 491 19.28 5.33 -17.25
C ARG A 491 19.68 5.62 -15.81
N PHE A 492 18.78 6.13 -14.99
CA PHE A 492 19.02 6.28 -13.56
C PHE A 492 19.09 4.91 -12.86
N GLN A 493 19.99 4.80 -11.89
CA GLN A 493 20.24 3.57 -11.14
C GLN A 493 19.09 3.27 -10.16
N ILE A 494 18.89 1.99 -9.88
CA ILE A 494 17.98 1.49 -8.84
C ILE A 494 18.73 0.67 -7.80
N SER A 495 18.20 0.61 -6.59
CA SER A 495 18.77 -0.20 -5.50
C SER A 495 18.68 -1.69 -5.78
N ASN A 496 19.59 -2.48 -5.19
CA ASN A 496 19.51 -3.94 -5.10
C ASN A 496 18.15 -4.46 -4.60
N LEU A 497 17.58 -3.93 -3.50
CA LEU A 497 16.27 -4.41 -3.01
C LEU A 497 15.16 -4.22 -4.06
N LEU A 498 15.16 -3.10 -4.76
CA LEU A 498 14.22 -2.87 -5.85
C LEU A 498 14.46 -3.83 -7.03
N ALA A 499 15.72 -4.03 -7.42
CA ALA A 499 16.08 -4.87 -8.56
C ALA A 499 15.86 -6.37 -8.31
N ASP A 500 16.21 -6.85 -7.12
CA ASP A 500 16.36 -8.26 -6.80
C ASP A 500 15.17 -8.84 -6.03
N GLU A 501 14.43 -8.02 -5.28
CA GLU A 501 13.29 -8.47 -4.45
C GLU A 501 11.96 -7.95 -5.00
N PHE A 502 11.81 -6.63 -5.18
CA PHE A 502 10.50 -6.02 -5.46
C PHE A 502 10.09 -6.06 -6.93
N ILE A 503 11.01 -5.79 -7.87
CA ILE A 503 10.69 -5.84 -9.30
C ILE A 503 10.27 -7.25 -9.76
N PRO A 504 10.98 -8.34 -9.38
CA PRO A 504 10.58 -9.69 -9.77
C PRO A 504 9.19 -10.07 -9.28
N PHE A 505 8.83 -9.70 -8.05
CA PHE A 505 7.47 -9.89 -7.54
C PHE A 505 6.42 -9.13 -8.36
N ARG A 506 6.67 -7.86 -8.68
CA ARG A 506 5.76 -7.04 -9.49
C ARG A 506 5.59 -7.58 -10.90
N GLU A 507 6.68 -8.07 -11.50
CA GLU A 507 6.64 -8.75 -12.79
C GLU A 507 5.76 -10.00 -12.73
N GLN A 508 5.92 -10.81 -11.68
CA GLN A 508 5.08 -11.97 -11.47
C GLN A 508 3.60 -11.58 -11.36
N VAL A 509 3.24 -10.62 -10.50
CA VAL A 509 1.84 -10.16 -10.36
C VAL A 509 1.25 -9.66 -11.68
N MET A 510 2.05 -8.94 -12.47
CA MET A 510 1.62 -8.45 -13.78
C MET A 510 1.42 -9.59 -14.79
N ASN A 511 2.31 -10.59 -14.81
CA ASN A 511 2.17 -11.76 -15.66
C ASN A 511 0.97 -12.63 -15.25
N ASP A 512 0.79 -12.87 -13.95
CA ASP A 512 -0.31 -13.65 -13.39
C ASP A 512 -1.65 -13.00 -13.73
N PHE A 513 -1.75 -11.66 -13.68
CA PHE A 513 -2.96 -10.96 -14.13
C PHE A 513 -3.20 -11.04 -15.65
N LEU A 514 -2.14 -10.95 -16.45
CA LEU A 514 -2.28 -10.94 -17.92
C LEU A 514 -2.58 -12.31 -18.50
N PHE A 515 -2.01 -13.37 -17.92
CA PHE A 515 -2.01 -14.73 -18.48
C PHE A 515 -2.62 -15.78 -17.55
N GLY A 516 -2.75 -15.49 -16.26
CA GLY A 516 -3.39 -16.37 -15.30
C GLY A 516 -4.90 -16.41 -15.49
N ASN A 517 -5.53 -17.42 -14.87
CA ASN A 517 -6.97 -17.54 -14.85
C ASN A 517 -7.50 -17.15 -13.47
N PRO A 518 -8.38 -16.13 -13.35
CA PRO A 518 -8.80 -15.60 -12.06
C PRO A 518 -9.58 -16.60 -11.20
N VAL A 519 -10.23 -17.61 -11.81
CA VAL A 519 -10.84 -18.72 -11.07
C VAL A 519 -9.75 -19.61 -10.49
N LEU A 520 -8.74 -19.98 -11.28
CA LEU A 520 -7.73 -20.94 -10.87
C LEU A 520 -6.68 -20.36 -9.90
N GLY A 521 -6.36 -19.08 -10.03
CA GLY A 521 -5.47 -18.34 -9.11
C GLY A 521 -6.18 -17.75 -7.89
N PHE A 522 -7.49 -17.97 -7.71
CA PHE A 522 -8.25 -17.43 -6.56
C PHE A 522 -8.23 -15.90 -6.43
N GLU A 523 -8.12 -15.19 -7.56
CA GLU A 523 -7.88 -13.74 -7.59
C GLU A 523 -9.17 -12.90 -7.49
N ARG A 524 -10.36 -13.52 -7.57
CA ARG A 524 -11.65 -12.83 -7.54
C ARG A 524 -12.65 -13.48 -6.58
N SER A 525 -13.28 -12.67 -5.75
CA SER A 525 -14.29 -13.09 -4.78
C SER A 525 -15.54 -13.65 -5.47
N GLY A 526 -16.18 -14.64 -4.85
CA GLY A 526 -17.41 -15.24 -5.37
C GLY A 526 -17.20 -16.27 -6.49
N LEU A 527 -15.99 -16.40 -7.05
CA LEU A 527 -15.68 -17.45 -8.02
C LEU A 527 -15.52 -18.83 -7.39
N TRP A 528 -15.43 -18.92 -6.07
CA TRP A 528 -15.48 -20.18 -5.33
C TRP A 528 -16.53 -20.08 -4.24
N THR A 529 -17.29 -21.14 -4.06
CA THR A 529 -18.40 -21.18 -3.11
C THR A 529 -18.36 -22.45 -2.27
N SER A 530 -18.84 -22.34 -1.03
CA SER A 530 -19.04 -23.47 -0.12
C SER A 530 -20.27 -23.20 0.72
N SER A 531 -21.07 -24.24 0.97
CA SER A 531 -22.21 -24.15 1.89
C SER A 531 -21.88 -24.66 3.30
N GLN A 532 -20.69 -25.24 3.48
CA GLN A 532 -20.25 -25.86 4.74
C GLN A 532 -19.19 -25.05 5.49
N ALA A 533 -18.53 -24.10 4.83
CA ALA A 533 -17.49 -23.27 5.42
C ALA A 533 -17.53 -21.85 4.86
N PRO A 534 -17.27 -20.83 5.70
CA PRO A 534 -17.04 -19.47 5.20
C PRO A 534 -15.74 -19.44 4.39
N LEU A 535 -15.82 -18.80 3.23
CA LEU A 535 -14.71 -18.58 2.33
C LEU A 535 -14.39 -17.09 2.28
N SER A 536 -13.11 -16.75 2.34
CA SER A 536 -12.64 -15.38 2.14
C SER A 536 -11.34 -15.39 1.35
N LEU A 537 -10.97 -14.26 0.76
CA LEU A 537 -9.66 -14.11 0.12
C LEU A 537 -8.69 -13.43 1.09
N VAL A 538 -7.41 -13.79 1.03
CA VAL A 538 -6.35 -13.21 1.86
C VAL A 538 -5.11 -12.90 1.03
N THR A 539 -4.34 -11.89 1.41
CA THR A 539 -3.15 -11.42 0.66
C THR A 539 -1.82 -11.92 1.22
N GLY A 540 -1.81 -12.45 2.45
CA GLY A 540 -0.55 -12.81 3.11
C GLY A 540 -0.15 -14.28 3.03
N TRP A 541 -1.11 -15.21 2.88
CA TRP A 541 -0.81 -16.64 2.61
C TRP A 541 -0.96 -16.92 1.12
N VAL A 542 0.02 -16.56 0.30
CA VAL A 542 -0.11 -16.58 -1.16
C VAL A 542 1.15 -17.19 -1.79
N THR A 543 0.99 -18.04 -2.80
CA THR A 543 2.05 -18.66 -3.60
C THR A 543 2.04 -18.22 -5.06
N GLU A 544 0.94 -17.67 -5.56
CA GLU A 544 0.78 -17.12 -6.92
C GLU A 544 -0.11 -15.87 -6.88
N GLY A 545 0.13 -14.89 -7.76
CA GLY A 545 -0.63 -13.66 -7.76
C GLY A 545 -0.57 -12.90 -6.42
N ILE A 546 -1.72 -12.34 -6.02
CA ILE A 546 -1.84 -11.47 -4.84
C ILE A 546 -2.86 -11.98 -3.82
N ARG A 547 -3.57 -13.08 -4.09
CA ARG A 547 -4.59 -13.62 -3.20
C ARG A 547 -4.56 -15.14 -3.14
N SER A 548 -5.04 -15.68 -2.02
CA SER A 548 -5.43 -17.08 -1.92
C SER A 548 -6.79 -17.23 -1.27
N LEU A 549 -7.40 -18.41 -1.43
CA LEU A 549 -8.68 -18.75 -0.82
C LEU A 549 -8.49 -19.31 0.59
N ARG A 550 -9.00 -18.58 1.60
CA ARG A 550 -9.11 -19.04 2.98
C ARG A 550 -10.38 -19.84 3.19
N VAL A 551 -10.24 -21.02 3.80
CA VAL A 551 -11.32 -21.79 4.42
C VAL A 551 -11.23 -21.54 5.93
N GLY A 552 -12.11 -20.68 6.45
CA GLY A 552 -12.00 -20.14 7.80
C GLY A 552 -12.26 -21.17 8.89
N THR A 553 -13.53 -21.56 9.07
CA THR A 553 -13.98 -22.53 10.07
C THR A 553 -14.62 -23.73 9.40
N PRO A 554 -13.82 -24.70 8.93
CA PRO A 554 -14.34 -25.85 8.20
C PRO A 554 -15.19 -26.76 9.09
N SER A 555 -16.25 -27.30 8.49
CA SER A 555 -16.97 -28.46 8.99
C SER A 555 -16.14 -29.75 8.81
N ALA A 556 -16.65 -30.89 9.30
CA ALA A 556 -15.96 -32.18 9.12
C ALA A 556 -15.77 -32.56 7.63
N TRP A 557 -16.67 -32.07 6.77
CA TRP A 557 -16.61 -32.20 5.32
C TRP A 557 -17.10 -30.91 4.69
N ASN A 558 -16.37 -30.42 3.68
CA ASN A 558 -16.63 -29.15 3.02
C ASN A 558 -16.51 -29.33 1.52
N GLN A 559 -17.49 -28.85 0.78
CA GLN A 559 -17.45 -28.84 -0.68
C GLN A 559 -17.19 -27.43 -1.17
N ILE A 560 -16.08 -27.25 -1.87
CA ILE A 560 -15.62 -25.95 -2.35
C ILE A 560 -15.61 -26.02 -3.87
N THR A 561 -16.53 -25.31 -4.52
CA THR A 561 -16.78 -25.44 -5.96
C THR A 561 -16.50 -24.14 -6.68
N SER A 562 -15.77 -24.23 -7.79
CA SER A 562 -15.45 -23.09 -8.65
C SER A 562 -16.64 -22.70 -9.52
N ALA A 563 -16.67 -21.43 -9.93
CA ALA A 563 -17.43 -20.98 -11.08
C ALA A 563 -16.95 -21.71 -12.36
N PRO A 564 -17.80 -21.83 -13.39
CA PRO A 564 -17.38 -22.33 -14.69
C PRO A 564 -16.29 -21.44 -15.32
N PHE A 565 -15.29 -22.05 -15.95
CA PHE A 565 -14.23 -21.35 -16.67
C PHE A 565 -13.91 -22.02 -18.00
N SER A 566 -13.19 -21.27 -18.84
CA SER A 566 -12.70 -21.73 -20.15
C SER A 566 -11.25 -22.19 -20.08
N THR A 567 -10.92 -23.25 -20.83
CA THR A 567 -9.55 -23.67 -21.08
C THR A 567 -8.99 -23.13 -22.41
N ALA A 568 -9.75 -22.26 -23.11
CA ALA A 568 -9.22 -21.51 -24.25
C ALA A 568 -7.99 -20.69 -23.81
N GLY A 569 -6.89 -20.81 -24.53
CA GLY A 569 -5.61 -20.19 -24.17
C GLY A 569 -4.72 -21.01 -23.22
N MET A 570 -5.24 -22.08 -22.63
CA MET A 570 -4.47 -23.02 -21.78
C MET A 570 -3.94 -24.23 -22.55
N THR A 571 -4.32 -24.39 -23.82
CA THR A 571 -3.96 -25.57 -24.62
C THR A 571 -2.49 -25.52 -25.09
N PRO A 572 -1.72 -26.63 -24.99
CA PRO A 572 -2.16 -27.94 -24.51
C PRO A 572 -2.31 -27.99 -22.98
N VAL A 573 -3.46 -28.48 -22.52
CA VAL A 573 -3.72 -28.75 -21.10
C VAL A 573 -3.04 -30.06 -20.72
N GLY A 574 -2.23 -30.03 -19.67
CA GLY A 574 -1.50 -31.20 -19.18
C GLY A 574 -2.35 -32.25 -18.48
N ASN A 575 -1.71 -33.32 -18.01
CA ASN A 575 -2.36 -34.47 -17.38
C ASN A 575 -2.36 -34.44 -15.84
N GLU A 576 -1.81 -33.40 -15.22
CA GLU A 576 -1.87 -33.17 -13.78
C GLU A 576 -2.66 -31.92 -13.45
N LEU A 577 -3.51 -32.01 -12.43
CA LEU A 577 -4.08 -30.86 -11.73
C LEU A 577 -3.29 -30.65 -10.44
N ARG A 578 -2.65 -29.50 -10.28
CA ARG A 578 -1.87 -29.15 -9.10
C ARG A 578 -2.53 -28.04 -8.32
N LEU A 579 -2.42 -28.10 -7.00
CA LEU A 579 -2.90 -27.09 -6.06
C LEU A 579 -1.82 -26.85 -5.02
N ASP A 580 -1.53 -25.59 -4.69
CA ASP A 580 -0.72 -25.28 -3.52
C ASP A 580 -1.65 -25.22 -2.30
N PHE A 581 -1.50 -26.16 -1.36
CA PHE A 581 -2.39 -26.30 -0.21
C PHE A 581 -1.65 -26.00 1.09
N PHE A 582 -2.13 -25.02 1.85
CA PHE A 582 -1.61 -24.70 3.18
C PHE A 582 -2.25 -25.55 4.25
N THR A 583 -1.43 -26.28 5.00
CA THR A 583 -1.92 -27.11 6.10
C THR A 583 -1.72 -26.43 7.45
N SER A 584 -2.83 -26.06 8.12
CA SER A 584 -2.77 -25.41 9.44
C SER A 584 -2.00 -26.20 10.49
N ALA A 585 -1.28 -25.50 11.38
CA ALA A 585 -0.75 -26.07 12.62
C ALA A 585 -1.84 -26.46 13.62
N ILE A 586 -3.02 -25.83 13.56
CA ILE A 586 -4.13 -26.10 14.48
C ILE A 586 -4.82 -27.39 14.04
N GLN A 587 -4.50 -28.49 14.74
CA GLN A 587 -4.98 -29.82 14.44
C GLN A 587 -5.47 -30.52 15.72
N PRO A 588 -6.79 -30.58 15.96
CA PRO A 588 -7.36 -31.25 17.14
C PRO A 588 -6.97 -32.73 17.24
N ASN A 589 -6.77 -33.39 16.10
CA ASN A 589 -6.22 -34.74 16.02
C ASN A 589 -5.01 -34.77 15.07
N PRO A 590 -3.78 -34.67 15.59
CA PRO A 590 -2.57 -34.68 14.77
C PRO A 590 -2.33 -35.99 14.00
N SER A 591 -2.93 -37.10 14.45
CA SER A 591 -2.77 -38.45 13.88
C SER A 591 -3.48 -38.60 12.53
N TRP A 592 -4.52 -37.79 12.29
CA TRP A 592 -5.24 -37.74 11.03
C TRP A 592 -5.69 -36.30 10.79
N VAL A 593 -5.01 -35.60 9.88
CA VAL A 593 -5.30 -34.17 9.65
C VAL A 593 -6.41 -33.93 8.65
N GLY A 594 -6.56 -34.85 7.69
CA GLY A 594 -7.64 -34.78 6.73
C GLY A 594 -7.25 -35.30 5.36
N THR A 595 -8.10 -35.03 4.39
CA THR A 595 -7.94 -35.41 2.98
C THR A 595 -8.58 -34.36 2.09
N VAL A 596 -7.95 -34.08 0.95
CA VAL A 596 -8.52 -33.29 -0.14
C VAL A 596 -8.84 -34.23 -1.29
N VAL A 597 -10.06 -34.16 -1.81
CA VAL A 597 -10.49 -34.86 -3.01
C VAL A 597 -10.79 -33.84 -4.10
N ALA A 598 -10.32 -34.09 -5.32
CA ALA A 598 -10.62 -33.25 -6.48
C ALA A 598 -11.63 -33.95 -7.41
N LEU A 599 -12.64 -33.21 -7.82
CA LEU A 599 -13.61 -33.59 -8.84
C LEU A 599 -13.63 -32.55 -9.96
N ILE A 600 -13.93 -33.00 -11.17
CA ILE A 600 -14.05 -32.15 -12.35
C ILE A 600 -15.37 -32.39 -13.08
N SER A 601 -15.97 -31.31 -13.58
CA SER A 601 -17.12 -31.35 -14.47
C SER A 601 -16.82 -30.57 -15.75
N ILE A 602 -17.23 -31.15 -16.88
CA ILE A 602 -17.22 -30.55 -18.22
C ILE A 602 -18.54 -30.97 -18.89
N PRO A 603 -19.66 -30.29 -18.58
CA PRO A 603 -21.00 -30.69 -19.04
C PRO A 603 -21.10 -30.84 -20.57
N SER A 604 -20.45 -29.97 -21.33
CA SER A 604 -20.36 -30.02 -22.80
C SER A 604 -19.72 -31.31 -23.34
N ALA A 605 -18.89 -31.97 -22.53
CA ALA A 605 -18.26 -33.25 -22.85
C ALA A 605 -18.95 -34.46 -22.14
N GLY A 606 -20.07 -34.23 -21.44
CA GLY A 606 -20.77 -35.27 -20.67
C GLY A 606 -20.03 -35.74 -19.42
N ILE A 607 -19.05 -34.96 -18.94
CA ILE A 607 -18.28 -35.27 -17.73
C ILE A 607 -18.92 -34.52 -16.55
N HIS A 608 -19.34 -35.24 -15.52
CA HIS A 608 -20.01 -34.66 -14.35
C HIS A 608 -19.44 -35.25 -13.06
N ASN A 609 -18.93 -34.37 -12.17
CA ASN A 609 -18.36 -34.72 -10.87
C ASN A 609 -17.42 -35.93 -10.95
N GLN A 610 -16.60 -35.97 -12.01
CA GLN A 610 -15.67 -37.07 -12.22
C GLN A 610 -14.58 -36.97 -11.17
N PHE A 611 -14.43 -38.03 -10.38
CA PHE A 611 -13.33 -38.16 -9.43
C PHE A 611 -11.98 -38.12 -10.17
N VAL A 612 -11.12 -37.19 -9.76
CA VAL A 612 -9.75 -37.07 -10.29
C VAL A 612 -8.76 -37.77 -9.37
N GLY A 613 -8.84 -37.52 -8.07
CA GLY A 613 -7.94 -38.13 -7.10
C GLY A 613 -8.17 -37.63 -5.68
N SER A 614 -7.40 -38.19 -4.75
CA SER A 614 -7.42 -37.83 -3.32
C SER A 614 -6.02 -37.75 -2.76
N VAL A 615 -5.74 -36.72 -1.96
CA VAL A 615 -4.45 -36.54 -1.26
C VAL A 615 -4.70 -36.44 0.24
N GLY A 616 -4.01 -37.29 1.00
CA GLY A 616 -4.02 -37.23 2.46
C GLY A 616 -3.15 -36.08 2.98
N LEU A 617 -3.64 -35.35 3.98
CA LEU A 617 -2.96 -34.17 4.53
C LEU A 617 -2.01 -34.51 5.70
N THR A 618 -2.13 -35.70 6.28
CA THR A 618 -1.28 -36.13 7.41
C THR A 618 0.22 -36.03 7.14
N PRO A 619 0.77 -36.46 5.97
CA PRO A 619 2.21 -36.40 5.71
C PRO A 619 2.73 -35.00 5.34
N LEU A 620 1.85 -34.03 5.07
CA LEU A 620 2.26 -32.69 4.65
C LEU A 620 2.81 -31.89 5.84
N PRO A 621 3.86 -31.06 5.63
CA PRO A 621 4.32 -30.09 6.60
C PRO A 621 3.17 -29.22 7.14
N ARG A 622 3.21 -28.92 8.43
CA ARG A 622 2.27 -27.98 9.07
C ARG A 622 2.78 -26.55 8.92
N ASN A 623 1.85 -25.62 8.93
CA ASN A 623 2.09 -24.18 8.82
C ASN A 623 2.91 -23.81 7.57
N ALA A 624 2.65 -24.50 6.46
CA ALA A 624 3.33 -24.30 5.20
C ALA A 624 2.43 -24.72 4.04
N PHE A 625 2.66 -24.09 2.88
CA PHE A 625 2.12 -24.56 1.61
C PHE A 625 2.85 -25.83 1.17
N SER A 626 2.09 -26.75 0.60
CA SER A 626 2.61 -27.94 -0.07
C SER A 626 1.92 -28.09 -1.42
N PRO A 627 2.67 -28.28 -2.53
CA PRO A 627 2.06 -28.61 -3.79
C PRO A 627 1.48 -30.03 -3.69
N ILE A 628 0.19 -30.16 -3.98
CA ILE A 628 -0.49 -31.45 -4.13
C ILE A 628 -0.92 -31.62 -5.59
N ALA A 629 -0.91 -32.86 -6.08
CA ALA A 629 -1.17 -33.16 -7.47
C ALA A 629 -2.20 -34.29 -7.61
N PHE A 630 -3.03 -34.19 -8.66
CA PHE A 630 -4.02 -35.18 -9.03
C PHE A 630 -3.84 -35.53 -10.51
N THR A 631 -3.78 -36.82 -10.83
CA THR A 631 -3.62 -37.27 -12.23
C THR A 631 -4.97 -37.31 -12.94
N LEU A 632 -5.07 -36.61 -14.06
CA LEU A 632 -6.24 -36.58 -14.92
C LEU A 632 -6.27 -37.80 -15.85
N ALA A 633 -7.45 -38.41 -16.00
CA ALA A 633 -7.63 -39.49 -16.95
C ALA A 633 -7.55 -38.97 -18.40
N ALA A 634 -7.03 -39.78 -19.32
CA ALA A 634 -6.86 -39.38 -20.73
C ALA A 634 -8.13 -38.82 -21.41
N PRO A 635 -9.36 -39.35 -21.18
CA PRO A 635 -10.58 -38.75 -21.73
C PRO A 635 -10.84 -37.34 -21.22
N THR A 636 -10.54 -37.06 -19.96
CA THR A 636 -10.68 -35.73 -19.34
C THR A 636 -9.66 -34.76 -19.93
N VAL A 637 -8.41 -35.17 -20.10
CA VAL A 637 -7.37 -34.36 -20.76
C VAL A 637 -7.76 -34.04 -22.20
N ALA A 638 -8.28 -35.01 -22.94
CA ALA A 638 -8.77 -34.79 -24.31
C ALA A 638 -9.94 -33.78 -24.36
N ALA A 639 -10.87 -33.87 -23.41
CA ALA A 639 -11.97 -32.92 -23.29
C ALA A 639 -11.48 -31.50 -22.95
N LEU A 640 -10.54 -31.35 -22.01
CA LEU A 640 -9.95 -30.05 -21.65
C LEU A 640 -9.18 -29.42 -22.82
N ASN A 641 -8.49 -30.24 -23.62
CA ASN A 641 -7.78 -29.79 -24.81
C ASN A 641 -8.72 -29.39 -25.98
N ALA A 642 -10.01 -29.72 -25.90
CA ALA A 642 -11.02 -29.22 -26.84
C ALA A 642 -11.45 -27.76 -26.55
N SER A 643 -10.80 -27.09 -25.59
CA SER A 643 -11.10 -25.71 -25.17
C SER A 643 -12.55 -25.46 -24.73
N PRO A 644 -13.17 -26.32 -23.88
CA PRO A 644 -14.50 -26.06 -23.32
C PRO A 644 -14.53 -24.76 -22.50
N SER A 645 -15.71 -24.15 -22.42
CA SER A 645 -15.98 -22.92 -21.65
C SER A 645 -16.74 -23.17 -20.33
N ASP A 646 -17.10 -24.41 -20.04
CA ASP A 646 -17.96 -24.82 -18.94
C ASP A 646 -17.26 -25.79 -17.95
N VAL A 647 -15.94 -25.65 -17.80
CA VAL A 647 -15.16 -26.47 -16.86
C VAL A 647 -15.39 -25.96 -15.44
N SER A 648 -15.62 -26.86 -14.48
CA SER A 648 -15.63 -26.51 -13.05
C SER A 648 -14.87 -27.53 -12.22
N ILE A 649 -14.17 -27.07 -11.19
CA ILE A 649 -13.46 -27.90 -10.22
C ILE A 649 -14.21 -27.88 -8.89
N THR A 650 -14.31 -29.04 -8.24
CA THR A 650 -14.79 -29.15 -6.86
C THR A 650 -13.71 -29.79 -6.01
N LEU A 651 -13.39 -29.14 -4.90
CA LEU A 651 -12.48 -29.63 -3.88
C LEU A 651 -13.29 -30.02 -2.65
N GLU A 652 -13.26 -31.30 -2.30
CA GLU A 652 -13.87 -31.79 -1.07
C GLU A 652 -12.80 -31.91 0.01
N LEU A 653 -12.94 -31.10 1.05
CA LEU A 653 -12.03 -31.04 2.20
C LEU A 653 -12.66 -31.75 3.40
N ALA A 654 -12.13 -32.90 3.75
CA ALA A 654 -12.51 -33.66 4.95
C ALA A 654 -11.45 -33.47 6.04
N VAL A 655 -11.81 -32.85 7.16
CA VAL A 655 -10.89 -32.46 8.24
C VAL A 655 -11.56 -32.61 9.61
N ASN A 656 -10.82 -32.45 10.71
CA ASN A 656 -11.40 -32.48 12.05
C ASN A 656 -12.11 -31.15 12.36
N PRO A 657 -13.34 -31.15 12.92
CA PRO A 657 -13.95 -29.92 13.41
C PRO A 657 -13.04 -29.16 14.37
N GLY A 658 -12.87 -27.85 14.16
CA GLY A 658 -11.97 -27.00 14.94
C GLY A 658 -10.51 -27.00 14.47
N SER A 659 -10.18 -27.65 13.35
CA SER A 659 -8.92 -27.41 12.64
C SER A 659 -9.03 -26.22 11.68
N GLY A 660 -7.88 -25.73 11.20
CA GLY A 660 -7.82 -24.62 10.23
C GLY A 660 -7.18 -23.35 10.81
N PRO A 661 -7.30 -22.19 10.13
CA PRO A 661 -7.81 -22.05 8.77
C PRO A 661 -6.93 -22.78 7.75
N TYR A 662 -7.48 -23.12 6.59
CA TYR A 662 -6.72 -23.67 5.46
C TYR A 662 -6.65 -22.63 4.34
N PHE A 663 -5.60 -22.68 3.51
CA PHE A 663 -5.46 -21.80 2.35
C PHE A 663 -5.22 -22.63 1.10
N LEU A 664 -5.85 -22.24 0.00
CA LEU A 664 -5.78 -22.87 -1.30
C LEU A 664 -5.31 -21.83 -2.29
N ASP A 665 -4.28 -22.16 -3.05
CA ASP A 665 -3.72 -21.23 -4.02
C ASP A 665 -3.17 -21.94 -5.26
N ASN A 666 -2.97 -21.18 -6.34
CA ASN A 666 -2.25 -21.60 -7.54
C ASN A 666 -2.77 -22.91 -8.15
N LEU A 667 -4.10 -23.05 -8.31
CA LEU A 667 -4.66 -24.22 -8.97
C LEU A 667 -4.24 -24.19 -10.44
N ARG A 668 -3.66 -25.26 -10.98
CA ARG A 668 -3.11 -25.22 -12.34
C ARG A 668 -3.04 -26.59 -12.99
N PHE A 669 -3.13 -26.60 -14.32
CA PHE A 669 -2.85 -27.78 -15.10
C PHE A 669 -1.36 -27.84 -15.46
N THR A 670 -0.71 -28.98 -15.25
CA THR A 670 0.69 -29.20 -15.60
C THR A 670 0.90 -30.52 -16.34
N ASN A 671 2.02 -30.63 -17.05
CA ASN A 671 2.44 -31.84 -17.77
C ASN A 671 3.25 -32.81 -16.90
#